data_AF-A0A7X6W0R4-F1
#
_entry.id   AF-A0A7X6W0R4-F1
#
_cell.length_a   1.000
_cell.length_b   1.000
_cell.length_c   1.000
_cell.angle_alpha   90.00
_cell.angle_beta   90.00
_cell.angle_gamma   90.00
#
_symmetry.space_group_name_H-M   'P 1'
#
loop_
_entity.id
_entity.type
_entity.pdbx_description
1 polymer ?
#
loop_
_entity_poly.entity_id
_entity_poly.type
_entity_poly.pdbx_seq_one_letter_code
_entity_poly.pdbx_strand_id
1 'polypeptide(L)'
;MSLHPPASQRRGAQVLTDRETEELGEAIDRIWEIGRGFGLDPFPTHFEVVPATIMYEFGAYGLPGRFSHWTHGKAFHQMKMMYDYGLSKIYELVINTNPCYGFLMENNSMVQNKLVVAHVMGHCDFFKNNVYFKHTSRQMIETASVNAERIRKYEYEHGERVVEEFLDAVLAIQEHIDPHLRTRHPSPEEIEAERRRRPPEGPYDDLWKLEERGKPPKEEERPRRRIPEEPEKDILGFLIQHAPELDDWQRDVISIVREEMLYFLPQMQTKIMNEGWACATGDALLATSRGFIRFRDLYEQEMRITIGSGEPGALHPITAFHKEEGVPTLRITTRRGYTLEGALKHRVRLADGSWAFLRDLRQGDRVALARGIEVWAAEEVPIEYQPETPGTIGGPQARPPATLNAPLAYLLGYFTGAGTVTESGVSFTCDDEAHARHLGDLVETALGVPAPVREDGAPTRKRWCIELSSREVARLFETLGAGAGSRDVPDAILRSPRHIVSAFLRGCFDASGCPGAEGVTLSTRSDELVQCAQILLLNYGILSARSVQADGSARLEITGSSAALFRDAIGHELPCKRAALDAYLEGCSGSQQEEATDEIVAIEPGNADVFDITVDVAHAYVANGLINHNSFWHGRIMRELDLTDDEFIEYSQLNAGVLSPSPSRRQINPYYVGVKIWEDILRRWDSPTEEERKLFGREPGKGMEKLFEVRELDNDVSFLRNYLTEELVEELDLYVYELRDDEWVITDKDWEKTRDMLVASMTNMGYPVIEVHDGDYRRNRELYLVHAYEGRELDIAYAEKALQHVYTLWGRPVHLETVVDGEPVLLTYDGHDNITRVLN
;
A
#
# COMPACT_ATOMS: atom_id res chain seq x y z
N MET A 1 37.08 22.61 19.64
CA MET A 1 38.47 22.44 19.17
C MET A 1 38.40 21.65 17.87
N SER A 2 38.82 22.19 16.72
CA SER A 2 38.49 21.58 15.42
C SER A 2 39.30 20.32 15.16
N LEU A 3 38.65 19.16 15.16
CA LEU A 3 39.23 17.86 14.85
C LEU A 3 38.84 17.44 13.43
N HIS A 4 39.63 17.85 12.44
CA HIS A 4 39.57 17.25 11.11
C HIS A 4 40.31 15.90 11.10
N PRO A 5 39.71 14.82 10.56
CA PRO A 5 40.39 13.54 10.42
C PRO A 5 41.46 13.58 9.31
N PRO A 6 42.39 12.59 9.26
CA PRO A 6 43.52 12.60 8.34
C PRO A 6 43.11 12.55 6.86
N ALA A 7 43.89 13.23 6.00
CA ALA A 7 43.59 13.39 4.58
C ALA A 7 43.59 12.08 3.74
N SER A 8 43.96 10.93 4.31
CA SER A 8 44.01 9.62 3.63
C SER A 8 42.66 8.92 3.47
N GLN A 9 41.58 9.42 4.09
CA GLN A 9 40.22 8.88 3.93
C GLN A 9 39.34 9.64 2.91
N ARG A 10 39.88 10.65 2.20
CA ARG A 10 39.15 11.42 1.18
C ARG A 10 39.04 10.70 -0.18
N ARG A 11 38.51 9.48 -0.20
CA ARG A 11 38.04 8.79 -1.42
C ARG A 11 36.76 8.02 -1.08
N GLY A 12 35.61 8.58 -1.44
CA GLY A 12 34.32 7.90 -1.28
C GLY A 12 33.13 8.73 -0.76
N ALA A 13 33.20 10.07 -0.75
CA ALA A 13 32.04 10.92 -0.51
C ALA A 13 31.85 11.84 -1.73
N GLN A 14 30.80 11.60 -2.51
CA GLN A 14 30.33 12.55 -3.51
C GLN A 14 29.41 13.54 -2.81
N VAL A 15 29.95 14.72 -2.50
CA VAL A 15 29.10 15.90 -2.32
C VAL A 15 28.49 16.21 -3.69
N LEU A 16 27.19 16.52 -3.73
CA LEU A 16 26.50 16.94 -4.96
C LEU A 16 27.30 18.03 -5.66
N THR A 17 27.38 17.96 -6.99
CA THR A 17 28.00 19.01 -7.78
C THR A 17 27.15 20.29 -7.73
N ASP A 18 27.78 21.44 -7.98
CA ASP A 18 27.08 22.73 -8.03
C ASP A 18 25.89 22.69 -9.00
N ARG A 19 25.99 21.91 -10.09
CA ARG A 19 24.93 21.69 -11.08
C ARG A 19 23.78 20.84 -10.56
N GLU A 20 24.06 19.71 -9.91
CA GLU A 20 23.00 18.87 -9.31
C GLU A 20 22.26 19.62 -8.20
N THR A 21 22.94 20.54 -7.50
CA THR A 21 22.33 21.42 -6.50
C THR A 21 21.36 22.44 -7.12
N GLU A 22 21.71 23.00 -8.28
CA GLU A 22 20.86 23.91 -9.05
C GLU A 22 19.62 23.17 -9.60
N GLU A 23 19.81 21.98 -10.18
CA GLU A 23 18.75 21.11 -10.72
C GLU A 23 17.77 20.63 -9.64
N LEU A 24 18.27 20.27 -8.45
CA LEU A 24 17.41 19.95 -7.31
C LEU A 24 16.60 21.17 -6.83
N GLY A 25 17.18 22.38 -6.89
CA GLY A 25 16.48 23.62 -6.59
C GLY A 25 15.29 23.88 -7.52
N GLU A 26 15.50 23.76 -8.84
CA GLU A 26 14.43 23.88 -9.84
C GLU A 26 13.33 22.83 -9.63
N ALA A 27 13.71 21.59 -9.28
CA ALA A 27 12.76 20.52 -8.99
C ALA A 27 11.93 20.79 -7.71
N ILE A 28 12.54 21.32 -6.65
CA ILE A 28 11.82 21.73 -5.41
C ILE A 28 10.77 22.81 -5.73
N ASP A 29 11.14 23.85 -6.47
CA ASP A 29 10.22 24.92 -6.86
C ASP A 29 9.03 24.38 -7.67
N ARG A 30 9.28 23.45 -8.60
CA ARG A 30 8.23 22.82 -9.41
C ARG A 30 7.31 21.92 -8.59
N ILE A 31 7.84 21.12 -7.65
CA ILE A 31 7.06 20.34 -6.68
C ILE A 31 6.13 21.27 -5.88
N TRP A 32 6.65 22.41 -5.41
CA TRP A 32 5.89 23.39 -4.64
C TRP A 32 4.78 24.07 -5.46
N GLU A 33 5.00 24.33 -6.75
CA GLU A 33 3.98 24.84 -7.67
C GLU A 33 2.82 23.83 -7.83
N ILE A 34 3.17 22.57 -8.12
CA ILE A 34 2.20 21.48 -8.34
C ILE A 34 1.37 21.21 -7.08
N GLY A 35 2.01 21.03 -5.92
CA GLY A 35 1.29 20.74 -4.68
C GLY A 35 0.36 21.89 -4.24
N ARG A 36 0.75 23.15 -4.47
CA ARG A 36 -0.14 24.30 -4.29
C ARG A 36 -1.29 24.33 -5.29
N GLY A 37 -1.06 23.89 -6.53
CA GLY A 37 -2.11 23.69 -7.54
C GLY A 37 -3.18 22.70 -7.09
N PHE A 38 -2.80 21.69 -6.31
CA PHE A 38 -3.73 20.74 -5.67
C PHE A 38 -4.39 21.25 -4.38
N GLY A 39 -4.06 22.45 -3.91
CA GLY A 39 -4.62 23.04 -2.69
C GLY A 39 -3.85 22.73 -1.40
N LEU A 40 -2.65 22.14 -1.48
CA LEU A 40 -1.78 21.97 -0.30
C LEU A 40 -1.19 23.32 0.12
N ASP A 41 -1.15 23.56 1.43
CA ASP A 41 -0.59 24.77 2.04
C ASP A 41 0.46 24.42 3.11
N PRO A 42 1.65 23.92 2.73
CA PRO A 42 2.73 23.58 3.66
C PRO A 42 3.39 24.81 4.30
N PHE A 43 4.16 24.59 5.36
CA PHE A 43 5.15 25.57 5.83
C PHE A 43 6.25 25.80 4.77
N PRO A 44 6.99 26.92 4.82
CA PRO A 44 8.24 27.04 4.09
C PRO A 44 9.22 25.95 4.57
N THR A 45 9.76 25.14 3.65
CA THR A 45 10.68 24.06 3.98
C THR A 45 12.09 24.40 3.51
N HIS A 46 13.08 24.21 4.37
CA HIS A 46 14.49 24.22 4.03
C HIS A 46 14.96 22.77 3.83
N PHE A 47 15.55 22.49 2.68
CA PHE A 47 16.13 21.17 2.40
C PHE A 47 17.64 21.19 2.63
N GLU A 48 18.14 20.26 3.44
CA GLU A 48 19.57 20.09 3.71
C GLU A 48 20.02 18.67 3.32
N VAL A 49 21.11 18.58 2.56
CA VAL A 49 21.70 17.30 2.12
C VAL A 49 22.76 16.88 3.13
N VAL A 50 22.53 15.75 3.79
CA VAL A 50 23.33 15.27 4.92
C VAL A 50 23.93 13.87 4.67
N PRO A 51 25.08 13.53 5.27
CA PRO A 51 25.59 12.18 5.28
C PRO A 51 24.65 11.21 5.97
N ALA A 52 24.65 9.94 5.56
CA ALA A 52 23.82 8.91 6.18
C ALA A 52 24.02 8.81 7.71
N THR A 53 25.25 9.04 8.20
CA THR A 53 25.51 9.06 9.66
C THR A 53 24.70 10.13 10.39
N ILE A 54 24.53 11.31 9.79
CA ILE A 54 23.74 12.41 10.37
C ILE A 54 22.25 12.10 10.29
N MET A 55 21.79 11.48 9.18
CA MET A 55 20.41 11.01 9.06
C MET A 55 20.02 10.03 10.17
N TYR A 56 20.89 9.04 10.47
CA TYR A 56 20.65 8.10 11.58
C TYR A 56 20.86 8.71 12.97
N GLU A 57 21.71 9.73 13.10
CA GLU A 57 21.83 10.51 14.34
C GLU A 57 20.51 11.24 14.64
N PHE A 58 19.95 11.95 13.66
CA PHE A 58 18.64 12.60 13.79
C PHE A 58 17.51 11.58 13.98
N GLY A 59 17.54 10.42 13.30
CA GLY A 59 16.55 9.36 13.51
C GLY A 59 16.58 8.73 14.91
N ALA A 60 17.75 8.69 15.56
CA ALA A 60 17.91 8.11 16.90
C ALA A 60 17.75 9.12 18.05
N TYR A 61 18.11 10.38 17.84
CA TYR A 61 17.95 11.46 18.82
C TYR A 61 16.58 12.16 18.68
N GLY A 62 15.94 12.09 17.51
CA GLY A 62 14.67 12.74 17.18
C GLY A 62 14.79 14.23 16.82
N LEU A 63 15.81 14.92 17.34
CA LEU A 63 16.06 16.35 17.11
C LEU A 63 17.57 16.63 16.95
N PRO A 64 17.98 17.49 15.98
CA PRO A 64 19.34 18.01 15.89
C PRO A 64 19.71 18.79 17.16
N GLY A 65 20.92 18.55 17.67
CA GLY A 65 21.43 19.27 18.84
C GLY A 65 20.79 18.89 20.19
N ARG A 66 19.97 17.83 20.24
CA ARG A 66 19.44 17.25 21.49
C ARG A 66 20.58 16.77 22.40
N PHE A 67 20.30 16.67 23.70
CA PHE A 67 21.29 16.24 24.69
C PHE A 67 21.78 14.79 24.48
N SER A 68 23.03 14.56 24.90
CA SER A 68 23.66 13.24 24.88
C SER A 68 23.03 12.32 25.91
N HIS A 69 22.69 11.10 25.53
CA HIS A 69 22.31 10.05 26.47
C HIS A 69 22.60 8.66 25.89
N TRP A 70 22.90 7.68 26.75
CA TRP A 70 23.29 6.34 26.29
C TRP A 70 22.15 5.63 25.54
N THR A 71 20.88 5.94 25.84
CA THR A 71 19.71 5.43 25.11
C THR A 71 19.71 5.88 23.65
N HIS A 72 19.98 7.16 23.38
CA HIS A 72 20.09 7.72 22.04
C HIS A 72 21.27 7.07 21.28
N GLY A 73 22.43 6.92 21.94
CA GLY A 73 23.59 6.22 21.38
C GLY A 73 23.33 4.76 21.04
N LYS A 74 22.59 4.03 21.90
CA LYS A 74 22.17 2.65 21.65
C LYS A 74 21.23 2.55 20.44
N ALA A 75 20.22 3.42 20.36
CA ALA A 75 19.31 3.49 19.23
C ALA A 75 20.04 3.81 17.91
N PHE A 76 20.97 4.77 17.94
CA PHE A 76 21.83 5.13 16.82
C PHE A 76 22.63 3.92 16.31
N HIS A 77 23.29 3.19 17.21
CA HIS A 77 24.04 1.99 16.83
C HIS A 77 23.14 0.91 16.24
N GLN A 78 21.93 0.70 16.77
CA GLN A 78 20.98 -0.27 16.22
C GLN A 78 20.52 0.13 14.80
N MET A 79 20.06 1.37 14.61
CA MET A 79 19.59 1.86 13.31
C MET A 79 20.73 1.88 12.27
N LYS A 80 21.91 2.38 12.64
CA LYS A 80 23.08 2.41 11.76
C LYS A 80 23.54 1.01 11.37
N MET A 81 23.53 0.03 12.28
CA MET A 81 23.83 -1.36 11.90
C MET A 81 22.81 -1.91 10.90
N MET A 82 21.51 -1.67 11.10
CA MET A 82 20.49 -2.09 10.13
C MET A 82 20.73 -1.48 8.74
N TYR A 83 21.18 -0.23 8.68
CA TYR A 83 21.56 0.42 7.43
C TYR A 83 22.86 -0.12 6.81
N ASP A 84 23.93 -0.29 7.61
CA ASP A 84 25.21 -0.83 7.14
C ASP A 84 25.06 -2.26 6.57
N TYR A 85 24.06 -3.03 7.05
CA TYR A 85 23.67 -4.34 6.53
C TYR A 85 22.59 -4.31 5.43
N GLY A 86 22.10 -3.13 5.02
CA GLY A 86 21.07 -2.99 3.98
C GLY A 86 19.67 -3.45 4.37
N LEU A 87 19.39 -3.61 5.67
CA LEU A 87 18.12 -4.10 6.22
C LEU A 87 17.09 -2.98 6.44
N SER A 88 17.53 -1.72 6.52
CA SER A 88 16.65 -0.56 6.70
C SER A 88 17.30 0.69 6.09
N LYS A 89 16.49 1.54 5.43
CA LYS A 89 16.90 2.86 4.94
C LYS A 89 15.85 3.90 5.36
N ILE A 90 16.26 4.92 6.12
CA ILE A 90 15.43 6.11 6.37
C ILE A 90 15.44 6.93 5.08
N TYR A 91 14.36 6.92 4.30
CA TYR A 91 14.29 7.68 3.05
C TYR A 91 14.13 9.18 3.30
N GLU A 92 13.31 9.54 4.29
CA GLU A 92 13.02 10.92 4.66
C GLU A 92 13.14 11.15 6.17
N LEU A 93 13.47 12.39 6.53
CA LEU A 93 13.33 12.89 7.89
C LEU A 93 12.92 14.36 7.81
N VAL A 94 11.85 14.72 8.51
CA VAL A 94 11.28 16.07 8.51
C VAL A 94 11.08 16.57 9.94
N ILE A 95 11.42 17.84 10.16
CA ILE A 95 11.23 18.55 11.43
C ILE A 95 10.22 19.67 11.21
N ASN A 96 9.14 19.63 11.98
CA ASN A 96 7.96 20.49 11.83
C ASN A 96 8.09 21.88 12.51
N THR A 97 9.26 22.50 12.41
CA THR A 97 9.51 23.91 12.80
C THR A 97 8.95 24.88 11.75
N ASN A 98 9.14 26.20 11.93
CA ASN A 98 8.85 27.19 10.89
C ASN A 98 10.06 28.12 10.67
N PRO A 99 10.85 27.95 9.59
CA PRO A 99 10.65 26.98 8.50
C PRO A 99 10.77 25.52 8.95
N CYS A 100 10.12 24.61 8.22
CA CYS A 100 10.33 23.17 8.36
C CYS A 100 11.73 22.82 7.83
N TYR A 101 12.34 21.74 8.34
CA TYR A 101 13.58 21.19 7.79
C TYR A 101 13.31 19.80 7.24
N GLY A 102 13.60 19.59 5.95
CA GLY A 102 13.60 18.27 5.31
C GLY A 102 15.04 17.84 5.04
N PHE A 103 15.42 16.65 5.47
CA PHE A 103 16.76 16.14 5.26
C PHE A 103 16.78 15.15 4.10
N LEU A 104 17.79 15.29 3.25
CA LEU A 104 18.05 14.45 2.08
C LEU A 104 19.39 13.74 2.29
N MET A 105 19.56 12.48 1.87
CA MET A 105 20.86 11.81 2.01
C MET A 105 21.79 12.12 0.82
N GLU A 106 23.07 12.33 1.10
CA GLU A 106 24.10 12.58 0.09
C GLU A 106 24.25 11.47 -0.98
N ASN A 107 23.81 10.25 -0.67
CA ASN A 107 23.87 9.09 -1.56
C ASN A 107 22.52 8.74 -2.21
N ASN A 108 21.51 9.58 -2.05
CA ASN A 108 20.26 9.48 -2.82
C ASN A 108 20.50 9.96 -4.25
N SER A 109 19.81 9.34 -5.22
CA SER A 109 19.72 9.89 -6.57
C SER A 109 18.91 11.20 -6.61
N MET A 110 18.93 11.88 -7.75
CA MET A 110 18.05 13.02 -8.01
C MET A 110 16.57 12.66 -7.81
N VAL A 111 16.17 11.47 -8.24
CA VAL A 111 14.79 10.97 -8.12
C VAL A 111 14.40 10.67 -6.69
N GLN A 112 15.29 9.99 -5.95
CA GLN A 112 15.09 9.73 -4.52
C GLN A 112 14.88 11.04 -3.77
N ASN A 113 15.64 12.09 -4.13
CA ASN A 113 15.45 13.42 -3.56
C ASN A 113 14.15 14.08 -4.03
N LYS A 114 13.78 14.02 -5.32
CA LYS A 114 12.48 14.51 -5.83
C LYS A 114 11.29 13.84 -5.10
N LEU A 115 11.33 12.52 -4.92
CA LEU A 115 10.34 11.75 -4.15
C LEU A 115 10.23 12.23 -2.71
N VAL A 116 11.36 12.30 -2.00
CA VAL A 116 11.40 12.75 -0.60
C VAL A 116 10.92 14.18 -0.48
N VAL A 117 11.30 15.08 -1.39
CA VAL A 117 10.82 16.47 -1.44
C VAL A 117 9.29 16.53 -1.61
N ALA A 118 8.71 15.69 -2.49
CA ALA A 118 7.27 15.60 -2.68
C ALA A 118 6.53 14.95 -1.49
N HIS A 119 7.14 13.99 -0.79
CA HIS A 119 6.59 13.36 0.41
C HIS A 119 6.63 14.30 1.62
N VAL A 120 7.78 14.93 1.87
CA VAL A 120 7.97 15.99 2.87
C VAL A 120 7.01 17.16 2.63
N MET A 121 6.64 17.50 1.40
CA MET A 121 5.59 18.50 1.13
C MET A 121 4.24 18.10 1.73
N GLY A 122 3.86 16.82 1.60
CA GLY A 122 2.64 16.26 2.20
C GLY A 122 2.67 16.32 3.73
N HIS A 123 3.79 15.93 4.35
CA HIS A 123 3.99 16.06 5.79
C HIS A 123 3.95 17.53 6.26
N CYS A 124 4.61 18.45 5.56
CA CYS A 124 4.61 19.88 5.92
C CYS A 124 3.24 20.55 5.78
N ASP A 125 2.38 20.06 4.88
CA ASP A 125 0.97 20.44 4.80
C ASP A 125 0.17 19.86 5.99
N PHE A 126 0.40 18.60 6.33
CA PHE A 126 -0.24 17.94 7.48
C PHE A 126 0.10 18.66 8.81
N PHE A 127 1.38 18.88 9.10
CA PHE A 127 1.85 19.54 10.32
C PHE A 127 1.37 20.98 10.49
N LYS A 128 1.09 21.69 9.38
CA LYS A 128 0.61 23.08 9.43
C LYS A 128 -0.88 23.17 9.71
N ASN A 129 -1.65 22.22 9.20
CA ASN A 129 -3.11 22.30 9.16
C ASN A 129 -3.80 21.41 10.20
N ASN A 130 -3.15 20.37 10.74
CA ASN A 130 -3.73 19.52 11.77
C ASN A 130 -3.76 20.19 13.16
N VAL A 131 -4.89 20.09 13.86
CA VAL A 131 -5.16 20.77 15.14
C VAL A 131 -4.20 20.34 16.27
N TYR A 132 -3.72 19.09 16.27
CA TYR A 132 -2.84 18.57 17.32
C TYR A 132 -1.44 19.21 17.27
N PHE A 133 -1.01 19.71 16.11
CA PHE A 133 0.26 20.43 15.93
C PHE A 133 0.19 21.93 16.28
N LYS A 134 -1.00 22.47 16.57
CA LYS A 134 -1.23 23.90 16.81
C LYS A 134 -0.42 24.46 17.99
N HIS A 135 -0.13 23.63 18.99
CA HIS A 135 0.58 24.01 20.22
C HIS A 135 2.06 23.59 20.23
N THR A 136 2.55 22.96 19.16
CA THR A 136 3.93 22.48 19.02
C THR A 136 4.91 23.64 18.85
N SER A 137 6.10 23.54 19.46
CA SER A 137 7.14 24.57 19.35
C SER A 137 7.66 24.67 17.91
N ARG A 138 7.61 25.88 17.35
CA ARG A 138 8.11 26.18 15.99
C ARG A 138 9.61 26.43 15.93
N GLN A 139 10.28 26.48 17.08
CA GLN A 139 11.72 26.76 17.24
C GLN A 139 12.44 25.61 17.96
N MET A 140 11.90 24.38 17.87
CA MET A 140 12.36 23.25 18.68
C MET A 140 13.86 22.92 18.51
N ILE A 141 14.45 23.15 17.33
CA ILE A 141 15.89 22.95 17.09
C ILE A 141 16.74 23.89 17.97
N GLU A 142 16.34 25.17 18.07
CA GLU A 142 17.01 26.16 18.93
C GLU A 142 16.81 25.80 20.41
N THR A 143 15.58 25.43 20.79
CA THR A 143 15.21 25.00 22.14
C THR A 143 16.03 23.77 22.58
N ALA A 144 16.10 22.73 21.75
CA ALA A 144 16.88 21.51 22.03
C ALA A 144 18.38 21.83 22.20
N SER A 145 18.94 22.68 21.34
CA SER A 145 20.34 23.10 21.42
C SER A 145 20.66 23.87 22.71
N VAL A 146 19.75 24.75 23.15
CA VAL A 146 19.87 25.47 24.44
C VAL A 146 19.73 24.50 25.61
N ASN A 147 18.78 23.56 25.55
CA ASN A 147 18.55 22.56 26.58
C ASN A 147 19.75 21.60 26.73
N ALA A 148 20.39 21.20 25.64
CA ALA A 148 21.61 20.41 25.66
C ALA A 148 22.79 21.17 26.30
N GLU A 149 22.92 22.48 26.08
CA GLU A 149 23.96 23.28 26.75
C GLU A 149 23.70 23.44 28.26
N ARG A 150 22.43 23.50 28.67
CA ARG A 150 22.05 23.51 30.10
C ARG A 150 22.36 22.18 30.77
N ILE A 151 22.07 21.06 30.12
CA ILE A 151 22.44 19.72 30.61
C ILE A 151 23.96 19.59 30.72
N ARG A 152 24.74 19.99 29.70
CA ARG A 152 26.21 20.05 29.76
C ARG A 152 26.75 20.91 30.92
N LYS A 153 26.07 22.02 31.24
CA LYS A 153 26.40 22.83 32.42
C LYS A 153 26.18 22.05 33.72
N TYR A 154 25.06 21.34 33.86
CA TYR A 154 24.78 20.52 35.03
C TYR A 154 25.74 19.33 35.16
N GLU A 155 26.13 18.69 34.05
CA GLU A 155 27.19 17.65 34.04
C GLU A 155 28.52 18.18 34.58
N TYR A 156 28.86 19.44 34.29
CA TYR A 156 30.07 20.10 34.81
C TYR A 156 29.94 20.49 36.30
N GLU A 157 28.77 20.96 36.73
CA GLU A 157 28.53 21.44 38.10
C GLU A 157 28.31 20.30 39.12
N HIS A 158 27.62 19.22 38.71
CA HIS A 158 27.18 18.12 39.58
C HIS A 158 27.85 16.78 39.27
N GLY A 159 28.47 16.65 38.09
CA GLY A 159 29.15 15.43 37.62
C GLY A 159 28.28 14.58 36.70
N GLU A 160 28.83 14.25 35.52
CA GLU A 160 28.24 13.45 34.44
C GLU A 160 27.35 12.28 34.94
N ARG A 161 27.91 11.35 35.72
CA ARG A 161 27.17 10.18 36.22
C ARG A 161 25.94 10.53 37.08
N VAL A 162 25.97 11.64 37.83
CA VAL A 162 24.84 12.06 38.67
C VAL A 162 23.71 12.62 37.82
N VAL A 163 24.05 13.31 36.73
CA VAL A 163 23.07 13.82 35.77
C VAL A 163 22.53 12.69 34.89
N GLU A 164 23.36 11.72 34.49
CA GLU A 164 22.94 10.52 33.75
C GLU A 164 21.98 9.65 34.58
N GLU A 165 22.32 9.31 35.84
CA GLU A 165 21.43 8.54 36.73
C GLU A 165 20.09 9.24 36.99
N PHE A 166 20.06 10.58 36.96
CA PHE A 166 18.82 11.36 37.05
C PHE A 166 18.05 11.39 35.72
N LEU A 167 18.73 11.56 34.58
CA LEU A 167 18.13 11.51 33.24
C LEU A 167 17.51 10.14 32.96
N ASP A 168 18.16 9.03 33.33
CA ASP A 168 17.59 7.68 33.28
C ASP A 168 16.23 7.63 33.97
N ALA A 169 16.13 8.22 35.16
CA ALA A 169 14.89 8.23 35.93
C ALA A 169 13.77 9.07 35.29
N VAL A 170 14.10 10.21 34.69
CA VAL A 170 13.12 11.05 33.98
C VAL A 170 12.69 10.40 32.65
N LEU A 171 13.64 9.85 31.89
CA LEU A 171 13.38 9.19 30.61
C LEU A 171 12.55 7.91 30.75
N ALA A 172 12.64 7.22 31.90
CA ALA A 172 11.81 6.04 32.21
C ALA A 172 10.30 6.34 32.28
N ILE A 173 9.91 7.61 32.50
CA ILE A 173 8.50 8.04 32.63
C ILE A 173 8.12 9.18 31.67
N GLN A 174 8.94 9.46 30.65
CA GLN A 174 8.80 10.65 29.79
C GLN A 174 7.45 10.74 29.04
N GLU A 175 6.83 9.59 28.78
CA GLU A 175 5.56 9.43 28.06
C GLU A 175 4.33 9.83 28.93
N HIS A 176 4.49 9.92 30.25
CA HIS A 176 3.41 10.23 31.20
C HIS A 176 3.21 11.74 31.38
N ILE A 177 2.81 12.39 30.28
CA ILE A 177 2.48 13.80 30.19
C ILE A 177 1.07 14.01 29.60
N ASP A 178 0.45 15.16 29.86
CA ASP A 178 -0.84 15.52 29.26
C ASP A 178 -0.75 16.81 28.42
N PRO A 179 -0.97 16.74 27.09
CA PRO A 179 -1.03 17.94 26.25
C PRO A 179 -2.28 18.79 26.50
N HIS A 180 -3.39 18.23 27.04
CA HIS A 180 -4.66 18.93 27.23
C HIS A 180 -4.68 19.87 28.45
N LEU A 181 -3.72 19.71 29.37
CA LEU A 181 -3.54 20.61 30.52
C LEU A 181 -3.27 22.07 30.11
N ARG A 182 -2.79 22.33 28.89
CA ARG A 182 -2.69 23.68 28.30
C ARG A 182 -4.01 24.25 27.76
N THR A 183 -5.04 23.42 27.54
CA THR A 183 -6.36 23.81 27.00
C THR A 183 -7.47 23.88 28.05
N ARG A 184 -7.20 23.54 29.33
CA ARG A 184 -8.13 23.78 30.45
C ARG A 184 -8.24 25.28 30.75
N HIS A 185 -8.94 26.01 29.89
CA HIS A 185 -9.47 27.31 30.24
C HIS A 185 -10.42 27.12 31.43
N PRO A 186 -10.19 27.77 32.59
CA PRO A 186 -11.13 27.71 33.69
C PRO A 186 -12.48 28.25 33.16
N SER A 187 -13.53 27.48 33.37
CA SER A 187 -14.88 27.82 32.93
C SER A 187 -15.29 29.19 33.48
N PRO A 188 -16.23 29.89 32.84
CA PRO A 188 -16.77 31.14 33.38
C PRO A 188 -17.26 30.98 34.82
N GLU A 189 -17.76 29.79 35.20
CA GLU A 189 -18.19 29.46 36.57
C GLU A 189 -17.01 29.27 37.53
N GLU A 190 -15.89 28.66 37.12
CA GLU A 190 -14.66 28.58 37.93
C GLU A 190 -14.01 29.96 38.10
N ILE A 191 -13.94 30.78 37.05
CA ILE A 191 -13.45 32.18 37.11
C ILE A 191 -14.35 33.02 38.03
N GLU A 192 -15.67 32.86 37.92
CA GLU A 192 -16.67 33.53 38.77
C GLU A 192 -16.56 33.03 40.23
N ALA A 193 -16.36 31.73 40.45
CA ALA A 193 -16.15 31.14 41.77
C ALA A 193 -14.83 31.61 42.41
N GLU A 194 -13.76 31.74 41.65
CA GLU A 194 -12.48 32.26 42.14
C GLU A 194 -12.55 33.79 42.39
N ARG A 195 -13.27 34.53 41.55
CA ARG A 195 -13.63 35.93 41.81
C ARG A 195 -14.49 36.09 43.06
N ARG A 196 -15.41 35.16 43.35
CA ARG A 196 -16.22 35.14 44.59
C ARG A 196 -15.41 34.69 45.82
N ARG A 197 -14.38 33.86 45.65
CA ARG A 197 -13.41 33.50 46.70
C ARG A 197 -12.49 34.66 47.08
N ARG A 198 -12.24 35.61 46.17
CA ARG A 198 -11.52 36.87 46.46
C ARG A 198 -12.51 37.91 47.01
N PRO A 199 -12.41 38.33 48.29
CA PRO A 199 -13.27 39.40 48.79
C PRO A 199 -12.98 40.71 48.03
N PRO A 200 -14.00 41.55 47.75
CA PRO A 200 -13.80 42.81 47.04
C PRO A 200 -13.06 43.82 47.94
N GLU A 201 -11.77 44.04 47.69
CA GLU A 201 -10.97 45.01 48.44
C GLU A 201 -11.41 46.45 48.16
N GLY A 202 -12.32 46.95 49.00
CA GLY A 202 -12.65 48.37 49.05
C GLY A 202 -11.55 49.19 49.74
N PRO A 203 -11.43 50.52 49.47
CA PRO A 203 -10.39 51.38 50.05
C PRO A 203 -10.42 51.57 51.59
N TYR A 204 -11.34 50.89 52.28
CA TYR A 204 -11.61 50.99 53.72
C TYR A 204 -11.82 49.60 54.36
N ASP A 205 -11.50 48.52 53.64
CA ASP A 205 -11.72 47.14 54.07
C ASP A 205 -10.66 46.65 55.08
N ASP A 206 -9.62 47.46 55.31
CA ASP A 206 -8.61 47.34 56.35
C ASP A 206 -9.11 47.82 57.73
N LEU A 207 -9.98 48.83 57.77
CA LEU A 207 -10.53 49.40 59.00
C LEU A 207 -11.45 48.41 59.75
N TRP A 208 -12.19 47.57 59.05
CA TRP A 208 -13.07 46.55 59.65
C TRP A 208 -12.29 45.35 60.22
N LYS A 209 -11.11 45.06 59.66
CA LYS A 209 -10.21 43.96 60.12
C LYS A 209 -9.56 44.24 61.48
N LEU A 210 -9.75 45.44 62.05
CA LEU A 210 -9.26 45.81 63.38
C LEU A 210 -10.18 45.36 64.53
N GLU A 211 -11.50 45.23 64.31
CA GLU A 211 -12.44 44.80 65.37
C GLU A 211 -12.40 43.28 65.62
N GLU A 212 -12.01 42.46 64.64
CA GLU A 212 -12.03 41.00 64.76
C GLU A 212 -10.79 40.38 65.44
N ARG A 213 -9.75 41.19 65.75
CA ARG A 213 -8.49 40.74 66.39
C ARG A 213 -8.63 40.17 67.81
N GLY A 214 -9.84 40.04 68.35
CA GLY A 214 -10.14 39.60 69.71
C GLY A 214 -10.56 38.13 69.89
N LYS A 215 -10.66 37.32 68.81
CA LYS A 215 -11.05 35.90 68.90
C LYS A 215 -9.95 34.99 68.35
N PRO A 216 -9.48 33.97 69.09
CA PRO A 216 -8.65 32.92 68.48
C PRO A 216 -9.50 32.21 67.42
N PRO A 217 -8.95 31.94 66.22
CA PRO A 217 -9.69 31.21 65.20
C PRO A 217 -10.03 29.82 65.72
N LYS A 218 -11.28 29.38 65.55
CA LYS A 218 -11.62 27.98 65.72
C LYS A 218 -10.91 27.19 64.62
N GLU A 219 -10.09 26.23 65.01
CA GLU A 219 -9.64 25.18 64.09
C GLU A 219 -10.83 24.26 63.78
N GLU A 220 -11.66 24.69 62.84
CA GLU A 220 -12.52 23.76 62.12
C GLU A 220 -11.60 22.86 61.27
N GLU A 221 -11.64 21.54 61.53
CA GLU A 221 -10.88 20.57 60.74
C GLU A 221 -11.27 20.70 59.26
N ARG A 222 -10.41 21.35 58.48
CA ARG A 222 -10.62 21.47 57.03
C ARG A 222 -10.72 20.07 56.45
N PRO A 223 -11.75 19.77 55.62
CA PRO A 223 -11.88 18.45 55.01
C PRO A 223 -10.61 18.11 54.22
N ARG A 224 -10.17 16.86 54.32
CA ARG A 224 -8.92 16.37 53.73
C ARG A 224 -8.93 16.65 52.23
N ARG A 225 -8.05 17.53 51.76
CA ARG A 225 -7.79 17.74 50.34
C ARG A 225 -6.64 16.83 49.94
N ARG A 226 -6.85 16.03 48.90
CA ARG A 226 -5.76 15.36 48.19
C ARG A 226 -4.97 16.41 47.41
N ILE A 227 -3.72 16.08 47.10
CA ILE A 227 -2.87 16.87 46.21
C ILE A 227 -2.46 15.90 45.10
N PRO A 228 -3.00 16.00 43.88
CA PRO A 228 -3.91 17.03 43.36
C PRO A 228 -5.38 16.91 43.85
N GLU A 229 -6.23 17.93 43.65
CA GLU A 229 -7.66 17.90 44.03
C GLU A 229 -8.49 16.95 43.13
N GLU A 230 -8.06 16.77 41.87
CA GLU A 230 -8.55 15.80 40.87
C GLU A 230 -7.33 15.01 40.34
N PRO A 231 -7.44 13.72 39.97
CA PRO A 231 -6.31 12.95 39.43
C PRO A 231 -5.58 13.66 38.29
N GLU A 232 -4.24 13.62 38.30
CA GLU A 232 -3.41 14.30 37.30
C GLU A 232 -2.53 13.30 36.52
N LYS A 233 -2.75 13.21 35.21
CA LYS A 233 -1.98 12.34 34.29
C LYS A 233 -0.54 12.84 34.04
N ASP A 234 -0.30 14.15 34.15
CA ASP A 234 1.01 14.75 33.87
C ASP A 234 1.98 14.57 35.04
N ILE A 235 2.55 13.36 35.15
CA ILE A 235 3.46 13.00 36.24
C ILE A 235 4.69 13.92 36.25
N LEU A 236 5.26 14.25 35.10
CA LEU A 236 6.41 15.16 35.02
C LEU A 236 6.03 16.57 35.51
N GLY A 237 4.88 17.09 35.09
CA GLY A 237 4.33 18.38 35.52
C GLY A 237 4.03 18.42 37.03
N PHE A 238 3.49 17.34 37.57
CA PHE A 238 3.24 17.18 39.01
C PHE A 238 4.55 17.16 39.81
N LEU A 239 5.55 16.39 39.37
CA LEU A 239 6.87 16.32 40.03
C LEU A 239 7.57 17.68 40.08
N ILE A 240 7.57 18.45 39.00
CA ILE A 240 8.13 19.81 38.97
C ILE A 240 7.51 20.71 40.06
N GLN A 241 6.19 20.60 40.27
CA GLN A 241 5.43 21.45 41.19
C GLN A 241 5.46 20.98 42.65
N HIS A 242 5.40 19.66 42.87
CA HIS A 242 5.07 19.09 44.18
C HIS A 242 6.18 18.21 44.79
N ALA A 243 7.19 17.78 44.02
CA ALA A 243 8.26 16.94 44.58
C ALA A 243 9.03 17.69 45.69
N PRO A 244 9.13 17.12 46.90
CA PRO A 244 9.63 17.83 48.07
C PRO A 244 11.16 17.98 48.09
N GLU A 245 11.87 17.10 47.39
CA GLU A 245 13.32 16.89 47.57
C GLU A 245 14.14 17.16 46.27
N LEU A 246 13.51 17.71 45.22
CA LEU A 246 14.19 18.11 43.98
C LEU A 246 14.84 19.50 44.06
N ASP A 247 16.11 19.57 43.66
CA ASP A 247 16.87 20.80 43.42
C ASP A 247 16.37 21.57 42.16
N ASP A 248 16.71 22.86 42.05
CA ASP A 248 16.35 23.70 40.90
C ASP A 248 16.83 23.13 39.56
N TRP A 249 18.04 22.56 39.51
CA TRP A 249 18.59 21.95 38.28
C TRP A 249 17.87 20.65 37.90
N GLN A 250 17.42 19.87 38.88
CA GLN A 250 16.66 18.65 38.66
C GLN A 250 15.26 18.94 38.10
N ARG A 251 14.57 19.94 38.66
CA ARG A 251 13.28 20.43 38.14
C ARG A 251 13.43 20.93 36.70
N ASP A 252 14.56 21.57 36.39
CA ASP A 252 14.85 22.03 35.03
C ASP A 252 15.06 20.88 34.05
N VAL A 253 15.82 19.84 34.42
CA VAL A 253 15.98 18.63 33.59
C VAL A 253 14.63 17.95 33.32
N ILE A 254 13.74 17.85 34.32
CA ILE A 254 12.37 17.35 34.09
C ILE A 254 11.59 18.27 33.13
N SER A 255 11.73 19.59 33.28
CA SER A 255 11.07 20.56 32.38
C SER A 255 11.57 20.44 30.94
N ILE A 256 12.85 20.16 30.72
CA ILE A 256 13.45 19.92 29.40
C ILE A 256 12.82 18.69 28.74
N VAL A 257 12.83 17.54 29.42
CA VAL A 257 12.26 16.29 28.87
C VAL A 257 10.75 16.43 28.63
N ARG A 258 10.03 17.08 29.54
CA ARG A 258 8.59 17.35 29.38
C ARG A 258 8.29 18.26 28.17
N GLU A 259 9.11 19.28 27.92
CA GLU A 259 8.96 20.16 26.75
C GLU A 259 9.24 19.42 25.43
N GLU A 260 10.29 18.58 25.39
CA GLU A 260 10.59 17.73 24.23
C GLU A 260 9.47 16.72 23.95
N MET A 261 8.95 16.04 24.98
CA MET A 261 7.88 15.07 24.78
C MET A 261 6.58 15.75 24.31
N LEU A 262 6.24 16.93 24.84
CA LEU A 262 5.13 17.75 24.31
C LEU A 262 5.33 18.15 22.83
N TYR A 263 6.56 18.16 22.32
CA TYR A 263 6.83 18.35 20.89
C TYR A 263 6.62 17.08 20.05
N PHE A 264 6.88 15.89 20.61
CA PHE A 264 6.79 14.58 19.92
C PHE A 264 5.41 13.91 19.96
N LEU A 265 4.55 14.24 20.93
CA LEU A 265 3.22 13.59 21.04
C LEU A 265 2.38 13.69 19.75
N PRO A 266 2.25 14.85 19.07
CA PRO A 266 1.37 14.97 17.90
C PRO A 266 1.77 14.04 16.75
N GLN A 267 3.06 13.87 16.48
CA GLN A 267 3.61 12.98 15.45
C GLN A 267 3.32 11.51 15.79
N MET A 268 3.36 11.14 17.07
CA MET A 268 3.00 9.80 17.54
C MET A 268 1.49 9.55 17.50
N GLN A 269 0.67 10.60 17.65
CA GLN A 269 -0.79 10.54 17.61
C GLN A 269 -1.40 10.52 16.20
N THR A 270 -0.65 10.89 15.15
CA THR A 270 -1.17 11.07 13.79
C THR A 270 -0.38 10.30 12.73
N LYS A 271 0.32 9.23 13.13
CA LYS A 271 1.26 8.50 12.28
C LYS A 271 0.59 7.82 11.10
N ILE A 272 -0.49 7.08 11.32
CA ILE A 272 -1.25 6.37 10.27
C ILE A 272 -1.89 7.40 9.32
N MET A 273 -2.47 8.48 9.84
CA MET A 273 -2.98 9.56 9.00
C MET A 273 -1.90 10.21 8.15
N ASN A 274 -0.76 10.57 8.74
CA ASN A 274 0.31 11.31 8.07
C ASN A 274 1.01 10.46 7.00
N GLU A 275 1.35 9.20 7.32
CA GLU A 275 1.95 8.26 6.37
C GLU A 275 0.95 7.84 5.28
N GLY A 276 -0.34 7.85 5.62
CA GLY A 276 -1.43 7.35 4.80
C GLY A 276 -1.70 8.10 3.49
N TRP A 277 -0.98 9.15 3.13
CA TRP A 277 -1.35 9.98 1.99
C TRP A 277 -1.00 9.30 0.57
N ALA A 278 -0.83 7.93 0.30
CA ALA A 278 -0.67 7.15 -1.06
C ALA A 278 -0.68 5.52 -1.41
N CYS A 279 -1.59 4.82 -2.24
CA CYS A 279 -1.54 3.35 -2.85
C CYS A 279 -2.42 2.95 -4.16
N ALA A 280 -2.72 1.64 -4.54
CA ALA A 280 -3.60 1.07 -5.68
C ALA A 280 -3.98 -0.51 -5.75
N THR A 281 -4.27 -1.20 -6.94
CA THR A 281 -4.96 -2.57 -7.21
C THR A 281 -4.98 -3.22 -8.68
N GLY A 282 -5.43 -4.48 -9.02
CA GLY A 282 -6.20 -4.93 -10.30
C GLY A 282 -6.16 -6.37 -11.05
N ASP A 283 -7.24 -7.23 -11.08
CA ASP A 283 -7.42 -8.68 -11.58
C ASP A 283 -7.30 -9.07 -13.11
N ALA A 284 -6.20 -8.77 -13.80
CA ALA A 284 -6.14 -8.83 -15.29
C ALA A 284 -5.18 -9.87 -15.97
N LEU A 285 -5.36 -10.11 -17.29
CA LEU A 285 -4.40 -10.86 -18.14
C LEU A 285 -3.19 -9.98 -18.47
N LEU A 286 -2.02 -10.39 -18.02
CA LEU A 286 -0.78 -9.63 -18.02
C LEU A 286 0.14 -10.04 -19.17
N ALA A 287 0.71 -9.06 -19.89
CA ALA A 287 1.71 -9.31 -20.93
C ALA A 287 3.11 -9.51 -20.31
N THR A 288 3.68 -10.71 -20.36
CA THR A 288 4.97 -11.03 -19.71
C THR A 288 6.01 -11.58 -20.68
N SER A 289 7.29 -11.61 -20.28
CA SER A 289 8.37 -12.29 -21.01
C SER A 289 8.25 -13.81 -21.07
N ARG A 290 7.25 -14.39 -20.40
CA ARG A 290 6.82 -15.78 -20.58
C ARG A 290 5.46 -15.87 -21.27
N GLY A 291 5.12 -14.88 -22.11
CA GLY A 291 3.82 -14.79 -22.79
C GLY A 291 2.75 -14.16 -21.89
N PHE A 292 1.48 -14.38 -22.20
CA PHE A 292 0.38 -13.88 -21.37
C PHE A 292 0.12 -14.82 -20.19
N ILE A 293 -0.02 -14.24 -19.00
CA ILE A 293 -0.32 -14.97 -17.75
C ILE A 293 -1.48 -14.25 -17.05
N ARG A 294 -2.43 -14.99 -16.48
CA ARG A 294 -3.50 -14.38 -15.66
C ARG A 294 -2.92 -13.88 -14.35
N PHE A 295 -3.41 -12.76 -13.84
CA PHE A 295 -2.90 -12.18 -12.59
C PHE A 295 -2.85 -13.18 -11.44
N ARG A 296 -3.96 -13.90 -11.25
CA ARG A 296 -4.12 -14.93 -10.23
C ARG A 296 -3.01 -15.98 -10.30
N ASP A 297 -2.73 -16.54 -11.47
CA ASP A 297 -1.66 -17.53 -11.66
C ASP A 297 -0.27 -16.95 -11.39
N LEU A 298 -0.04 -15.69 -11.80
CA LEU A 298 1.22 -14.98 -11.60
C LEU A 298 1.48 -14.74 -10.11
N TYR A 299 0.43 -14.36 -9.37
CA TYR A 299 0.41 -14.14 -7.92
C TYR A 299 0.57 -15.46 -7.14
N GLU A 300 -0.27 -16.46 -7.38
CA GLU A 300 -0.27 -17.75 -6.68
C GLU A 300 1.04 -18.54 -6.85
N GLN A 301 1.78 -18.27 -7.93
CA GLN A 301 3.07 -18.90 -8.25
C GLN A 301 4.27 -17.98 -7.99
N GLU A 302 4.07 -16.79 -7.39
CA GLU A 302 5.07 -15.73 -7.12
C GLU A 302 6.08 -15.51 -8.27
N MET A 303 5.58 -15.47 -9.51
CA MET A 303 6.43 -15.53 -10.71
C MET A 303 7.22 -14.24 -10.97
N ARG A 304 8.42 -14.12 -10.38
CA ARG A 304 9.38 -13.03 -10.66
C ARG A 304 9.93 -13.11 -12.09
N ILE A 305 9.17 -12.55 -13.02
CA ILE A 305 9.49 -12.42 -14.46
C ILE A 305 9.37 -10.96 -14.88
N THR A 306 9.56 -10.65 -16.18
CA THR A 306 9.36 -9.29 -16.69
C THR A 306 8.01 -9.12 -17.40
N ILE A 307 7.47 -7.91 -17.41
CA ILE A 307 6.12 -7.52 -17.84
C ILE A 307 6.20 -6.30 -18.79
N GLY A 308 5.35 -6.30 -19.81
CA GLY A 308 5.27 -5.24 -20.82
C GLY A 308 4.53 -4.00 -20.35
N SER A 309 5.07 -2.82 -20.68
CA SER A 309 4.59 -1.52 -20.21
C SER A 309 3.62 -0.77 -21.14
N GLY A 310 3.41 -1.28 -22.35
CA GLY A 310 2.59 -0.65 -23.38
C GLY A 310 3.38 -0.16 -24.59
N GLU A 311 4.71 -0.14 -24.51
CA GLU A 311 5.59 0.17 -25.64
C GLU A 311 6.09 -1.10 -26.36
N PRO A 312 6.36 -1.03 -27.69
CA PRO A 312 6.91 -2.15 -28.46
C PRO A 312 8.24 -2.71 -27.91
N GLY A 313 8.20 -3.96 -27.47
CA GLY A 313 9.34 -4.72 -26.97
C GLY A 313 9.82 -4.34 -25.56
N ALA A 314 9.21 -3.36 -24.91
CA ALA A 314 9.58 -2.94 -23.56
C ALA A 314 9.13 -3.97 -22.52
N LEU A 315 10.04 -4.40 -21.64
CA LEU A 315 9.85 -5.49 -20.67
C LEU A 315 10.63 -5.21 -19.38
N HIS A 316 9.94 -5.19 -18.24
CA HIS A 316 10.51 -4.75 -16.96
C HIS A 316 10.19 -5.71 -15.81
N PRO A 317 11.07 -5.96 -14.83
CA PRO A 317 10.84 -6.99 -13.81
C PRO A 317 9.68 -6.68 -12.85
N ILE A 318 8.96 -7.73 -12.48
CA ILE A 318 7.97 -7.73 -11.39
C ILE A 318 8.73 -7.88 -10.06
N THR A 319 8.58 -6.90 -9.17
CA THR A 319 9.32 -6.82 -7.90
C THR A 319 8.47 -7.15 -6.68
N ALA A 320 7.15 -6.96 -6.75
CA ALA A 320 6.21 -7.31 -5.69
C ALA A 320 4.83 -7.69 -6.25
N PHE A 321 4.02 -8.34 -5.40
CA PHE A 321 2.72 -8.94 -5.68
C PHE A 321 1.73 -8.58 -4.56
N HIS A 322 0.49 -8.25 -4.92
CA HIS A 322 -0.56 -7.82 -3.99
C HIS A 322 -1.90 -8.48 -4.35
N LYS A 323 -2.81 -8.64 -3.38
CA LYS A 323 -4.18 -9.15 -3.58
C LYS A 323 -5.14 -8.53 -2.56
N GLU A 324 -6.32 -8.14 -3.01
CA GLU A 324 -7.50 -7.71 -2.25
C GLU A 324 -8.68 -8.61 -2.67
N GLU A 325 -9.43 -9.20 -1.74
CA GLU A 325 -10.53 -10.13 -2.07
C GLU A 325 -11.90 -9.42 -2.06
N GLY A 326 -12.79 -9.82 -2.98
CA GLY A 326 -14.21 -9.40 -2.95
C GLY A 326 -14.56 -7.91 -3.09
N VAL A 327 -13.66 -7.05 -3.59
CA VAL A 327 -13.85 -5.59 -3.62
C VAL A 327 -14.77 -5.10 -4.75
N PRO A 328 -15.39 -3.89 -4.62
CA PRO A 328 -16.16 -3.26 -5.69
C PRO A 328 -15.33 -2.92 -6.93
N THR A 329 -15.70 -3.53 -8.05
CA THR A 329 -15.06 -3.36 -9.36
C THR A 329 -15.92 -2.54 -10.31
N LEU A 330 -15.27 -1.92 -11.30
CA LEU A 330 -15.91 -1.51 -12.54
C LEU A 330 -15.31 -2.29 -13.70
N ARG A 331 -16.17 -2.96 -14.45
CA ARG A 331 -15.86 -3.53 -15.76
C ARG A 331 -16.14 -2.48 -16.82
N ILE A 332 -15.08 -1.94 -17.42
CA ILE A 332 -15.20 -1.10 -18.62
C ILE A 332 -15.19 -1.98 -19.87
N THR A 333 -16.05 -1.66 -20.83
CA THR A 333 -16.12 -2.30 -22.14
C THR A 333 -15.97 -1.25 -23.23
N THR A 334 -14.95 -1.39 -24.08
CA THR A 334 -14.74 -0.49 -25.22
C THR A 334 -15.62 -0.85 -26.42
N ARG A 335 -15.75 0.05 -27.39
CA ARG A 335 -16.55 -0.08 -28.62
C ARG A 335 -16.12 -1.27 -29.49
N ARG A 336 -14.83 -1.63 -29.47
CA ARG A 336 -14.28 -2.84 -30.09
C ARG A 336 -14.39 -4.07 -29.19
N GLY A 337 -14.92 -3.97 -27.98
CA GLY A 337 -15.15 -5.10 -27.08
C GLY A 337 -13.97 -5.50 -26.20
N TYR A 338 -12.95 -4.64 -26.05
CA TYR A 338 -11.91 -4.83 -25.03
C TYR A 338 -12.52 -4.60 -23.64
N THR A 339 -12.21 -5.48 -22.69
CA THR A 339 -12.79 -5.45 -21.34
C THR A 339 -11.72 -5.50 -20.26
N LEU A 340 -11.74 -4.51 -19.36
CA LEU A 340 -10.94 -4.51 -18.13
C LEU A 340 -11.88 -4.36 -16.95
N GLU A 341 -11.67 -5.22 -15.96
CA GLU A 341 -12.35 -5.14 -14.67
C GLU A 341 -11.28 -4.93 -13.59
N GLY A 342 -11.53 -3.98 -12.70
CA GLY A 342 -10.63 -3.65 -11.60
C GLY A 342 -11.33 -2.75 -10.59
N ALA A 343 -10.72 -2.53 -9.44
CA ALA A 343 -11.31 -1.70 -8.39
C ALA A 343 -11.55 -0.26 -8.87
N LEU A 344 -12.49 0.44 -8.24
CA LEU A 344 -12.82 1.85 -8.51
C LEU A 344 -11.58 2.78 -8.55
N LYS A 345 -10.54 2.45 -7.78
CA LYS A 345 -9.27 3.16 -7.61
C LYS A 345 -8.17 2.76 -8.62
N HIS A 346 -8.40 1.75 -9.46
CA HIS A 346 -7.51 1.37 -10.56
C HIS A 346 -7.52 2.46 -11.65
N ARG A 347 -6.39 2.69 -12.31
CA ARG A 347 -6.23 3.72 -13.35
C ARG A 347 -5.97 3.10 -14.71
N VAL A 348 -6.51 3.71 -15.76
CA VAL A 348 -6.21 3.38 -17.16
C VAL A 348 -5.67 4.61 -17.89
N ARG A 349 -4.80 4.38 -18.87
CA ARG A 349 -4.29 5.44 -19.75
C ARG A 349 -5.34 5.85 -20.79
N LEU A 350 -5.60 7.15 -20.91
CA LEU A 350 -6.49 7.75 -21.90
C LEU A 350 -5.80 7.95 -23.25
N ALA A 351 -6.60 8.21 -24.29
CA ALA A 351 -6.16 8.39 -25.67
C ALA A 351 -5.27 9.62 -25.91
N ASP A 352 -5.34 10.62 -25.03
CA ASP A 352 -4.46 11.80 -25.01
C ASP A 352 -3.15 11.54 -24.25
N GLY A 353 -2.96 10.34 -23.71
CA GLY A 353 -1.79 9.93 -22.94
C GLY A 353 -1.91 10.14 -21.43
N SER A 354 -2.95 10.84 -20.96
CA SER A 354 -3.21 11.10 -19.54
C SER A 354 -3.76 9.87 -18.80
N TRP A 355 -4.01 9.98 -17.50
CA TRP A 355 -4.46 8.88 -16.64
C TRP A 355 -5.80 9.19 -15.98
N ALA A 356 -6.77 8.28 -16.10
CA ALA A 356 -8.06 8.38 -15.43
C ALA A 356 -8.32 7.16 -14.54
N PHE A 357 -8.96 7.37 -13.39
CA PHE A 357 -9.45 6.27 -12.55
C PHE A 357 -10.68 5.61 -13.19
N LEU A 358 -10.85 4.29 -13.03
CA LEU A 358 -12.00 3.55 -13.56
C LEU A 358 -13.35 4.17 -13.16
N ARG A 359 -13.45 4.74 -11.94
CA ARG A 359 -14.65 5.42 -11.43
C ARG A 359 -14.97 6.77 -12.08
N ASP A 360 -13.97 7.42 -12.68
CA ASP A 360 -14.12 8.77 -13.25
C ASP A 360 -14.42 8.71 -14.76
N LEU A 361 -14.21 7.54 -15.38
CA LEU A 361 -14.52 7.26 -16.78
C LEU A 361 -16.03 7.30 -17.05
N ARG A 362 -16.37 7.75 -18.25
CA ARG A 362 -17.73 7.85 -18.77
C ARG A 362 -17.83 7.16 -20.12
N GLN A 363 -19.03 6.75 -20.50
CA GLN A 363 -19.29 6.33 -21.87
C GLN A 363 -18.99 7.50 -22.82
N GLY A 364 -18.20 7.24 -23.87
CA GLY A 364 -17.65 8.25 -24.77
C GLY A 364 -16.19 8.63 -24.51
N ASP A 365 -15.63 8.34 -23.33
CA ASP A 365 -14.20 8.57 -23.06
C ASP A 365 -13.35 7.59 -23.87
N ARG A 366 -12.17 8.03 -24.34
CA ARG A 366 -11.28 7.20 -25.16
C ARG A 366 -10.07 6.74 -24.37
N VAL A 367 -9.85 5.43 -24.33
CA VAL A 367 -8.72 4.77 -23.65
C VAL A 367 -7.64 4.36 -24.66
N ALA A 368 -6.39 4.32 -24.20
CA ALA A 368 -5.25 3.82 -24.99
C ALA A 368 -5.20 2.30 -24.96
N LEU A 369 -5.03 1.70 -26.13
CA LEU A 369 -4.81 0.26 -26.30
C LEU A 369 -3.32 -0.01 -26.50
N ALA A 370 -2.80 -1.04 -25.83
CA ALA A 370 -1.43 -1.53 -25.94
C ALA A 370 -1.19 -2.26 -27.28
N ARG A 371 -1.30 -1.52 -28.39
CA ARG A 371 -1.25 -2.05 -29.76
C ARG A 371 0.19 -2.32 -30.20
N GLY A 372 0.47 -3.55 -30.60
CA GLY A 372 1.73 -3.90 -31.25
C GLY A 372 2.92 -3.95 -30.30
N ILE A 373 2.69 -4.29 -29.02
CA ILE A 373 3.78 -4.39 -28.04
C ILE A 373 4.75 -5.54 -28.36
N GLU A 374 4.35 -6.53 -29.18
CA GLU A 374 5.18 -7.66 -29.65
C GLU A 374 5.97 -8.36 -28.51
N VAL A 375 5.36 -8.47 -27.32
CA VAL A 375 5.91 -9.15 -26.14
C VAL A 375 5.55 -10.63 -26.21
N TRP A 376 6.55 -11.52 -26.24
CA TRP A 376 6.35 -12.97 -26.39
C TRP A 376 7.29 -13.78 -25.52
N ALA A 377 6.94 -15.04 -25.25
CA ALA A 377 7.87 -15.99 -24.65
C ALA A 377 9.06 -16.28 -25.59
N ALA A 378 10.26 -16.41 -25.02
CA ALA A 378 11.48 -16.72 -25.76
C ALA A 378 11.66 -18.23 -26.02
N GLU A 379 11.18 -19.08 -25.11
CA GLU A 379 11.38 -20.54 -25.12
C GLU A 379 10.08 -21.29 -25.45
N GLU A 380 10.19 -22.44 -26.11
CA GLU A 380 9.04 -23.32 -26.37
C GLU A 380 8.58 -24.03 -25.08
N VAL A 381 7.27 -24.14 -24.87
CA VAL A 381 6.72 -24.77 -23.66
C VAL A 381 6.96 -26.29 -23.69
N PRO A 382 7.57 -26.90 -22.65
CA PRO A 382 7.75 -28.35 -22.58
C PRO A 382 6.41 -29.08 -22.39
N ILE A 383 6.27 -30.26 -22.99
CA ILE A 383 5.06 -31.09 -22.83
C ILE A 383 5.30 -32.14 -21.75
N GLU A 384 4.84 -31.85 -20.54
CA GLU A 384 4.89 -32.79 -19.40
C GLU A 384 3.77 -33.84 -19.49
N TYR A 385 3.90 -34.76 -20.44
CA TYR A 385 3.01 -35.91 -20.60
C TYR A 385 3.73 -37.23 -20.29
N GLN A 386 3.28 -37.94 -19.25
CA GLN A 386 3.72 -39.30 -18.97
C GLN A 386 2.69 -40.31 -19.48
N PRO A 387 3.00 -41.15 -20.49
CA PRO A 387 2.13 -42.25 -20.88
C PRO A 387 2.08 -43.31 -19.76
N GLU A 388 0.93 -43.96 -19.59
CA GLU A 388 0.79 -45.03 -18.61
C GLU A 388 1.57 -46.29 -19.00
N THR A 389 1.84 -47.14 -18.01
CA THR A 389 2.69 -48.32 -18.15
C THR A 389 2.19 -49.25 -19.28
N PRO A 390 3.06 -49.79 -20.15
CA PRO A 390 2.60 -50.59 -21.29
C PRO A 390 1.84 -51.86 -20.86
N GLY A 391 0.52 -51.91 -21.08
CA GLY A 391 -0.26 -53.15 -20.95
C GLY A 391 -1.75 -53.05 -20.60
N THR A 392 -2.24 -51.90 -20.10
CA THR A 392 -3.60 -51.83 -19.49
C THR A 392 -4.73 -51.36 -20.41
N ILE A 393 -4.45 -50.60 -21.48
CA ILE A 393 -5.49 -49.99 -22.33
C ILE A 393 -5.13 -50.21 -23.81
N GLY A 394 -6.04 -50.75 -24.60
CA GLY A 394 -5.82 -51.03 -26.02
C GLY A 394 -5.96 -49.78 -26.89
N GLY A 395 -4.87 -49.36 -27.54
CA GLY A 395 -4.85 -48.27 -28.53
C GLY A 395 -3.43 -47.98 -29.04
N PRO A 396 -3.28 -47.24 -30.16
CA PRO A 396 -1.97 -46.72 -30.57
C PRO A 396 -1.49 -45.65 -29.57
N GLN A 397 -0.22 -45.77 -29.18
CA GLN A 397 0.37 -44.92 -28.14
C GLN A 397 0.72 -43.53 -28.68
N ALA A 398 0.27 -42.48 -28.01
CA ALA A 398 0.58 -41.10 -28.40
C ALA A 398 2.05 -40.76 -28.07
N ARG A 399 2.77 -40.18 -29.04
CA ARG A 399 4.15 -39.72 -28.90
C ARG A 399 4.23 -38.22 -29.22
N PRO A 400 3.80 -37.34 -28.31
CA PRO A 400 3.95 -35.92 -28.50
C PRO A 400 5.44 -35.53 -28.61
N PRO A 401 5.75 -34.40 -29.27
CA PRO A 401 7.08 -33.79 -29.19
C PRO A 401 7.43 -33.40 -27.74
N ALA A 402 8.72 -33.24 -27.45
CA ALA A 402 9.18 -32.80 -26.12
C ALA A 402 8.75 -31.35 -25.79
N THR A 403 8.57 -30.52 -26.82
CA THR A 403 8.12 -29.13 -26.72
C THR A 403 6.92 -28.88 -27.64
N LEU A 404 6.08 -27.91 -27.28
CA LEU A 404 4.91 -27.53 -28.05
C LEU A 404 5.31 -26.79 -29.33
N ASN A 405 5.27 -27.51 -30.46
CA ASN A 405 5.67 -27.00 -31.76
C ASN A 405 4.48 -26.45 -32.58
N ALA A 406 4.79 -25.67 -33.63
CA ALA A 406 3.77 -25.07 -34.50
C ALA A 406 2.78 -26.08 -35.14
N PRO A 407 3.18 -27.26 -35.63
CA PRO A 407 2.25 -28.29 -36.10
C PRO A 407 1.21 -28.72 -35.05
N LEU A 408 1.65 -29.00 -33.82
CA LEU A 408 0.75 -29.41 -32.74
C LEU A 408 -0.14 -28.23 -32.29
N ALA A 409 0.40 -27.01 -32.24
CA ALA A 409 -0.37 -25.81 -31.92
C ALA A 409 -1.45 -25.50 -32.97
N TYR A 410 -1.17 -25.70 -34.27
CA TYR A 410 -2.18 -25.60 -35.33
C TYR A 410 -3.29 -26.65 -35.14
N LEU A 411 -2.94 -27.90 -34.82
CA LEU A 411 -3.90 -28.95 -34.51
C LEU A 411 -4.76 -28.62 -33.28
N LEU A 412 -4.17 -28.07 -32.21
CA LEU A 412 -4.91 -27.61 -31.03
C LEU A 412 -5.87 -26.45 -31.38
N GLY A 413 -5.44 -25.47 -32.17
CA GLY A 413 -6.32 -24.37 -32.59
C GLY A 413 -7.46 -24.84 -33.48
N TYR A 414 -7.17 -25.73 -34.42
CA TYR A 414 -8.20 -26.34 -35.28
C TYR A 414 -9.17 -27.20 -34.45
N PHE A 415 -8.65 -27.90 -33.42
CA PHE A 415 -9.47 -28.63 -32.46
C PHE A 415 -10.41 -27.72 -31.66
N THR A 416 -9.91 -26.61 -31.12
CA THR A 416 -10.71 -25.65 -30.34
C THR A 416 -11.89 -25.11 -31.15
N GLY A 417 -11.70 -24.89 -32.46
CA GLY A 417 -12.75 -24.48 -33.39
C GLY A 417 -13.73 -25.58 -33.81
N ALA A 418 -13.23 -26.72 -34.33
CA ALA A 418 -14.02 -27.73 -35.06
C ALA A 418 -13.88 -29.17 -34.54
N GLY A 419 -13.32 -29.34 -33.33
CA GLY A 419 -13.10 -30.62 -32.67
C GLY A 419 -14.17 -31.03 -31.66
N THR A 420 -14.13 -32.30 -31.25
CA THR A 420 -14.93 -32.88 -30.16
C THR A 420 -14.15 -33.99 -29.44
N VAL A 421 -14.03 -33.90 -28.10
CA VAL A 421 -13.49 -34.96 -27.23
C VAL A 421 -14.62 -35.92 -26.80
N THR A 422 -14.30 -37.20 -26.70
CA THR A 422 -15.13 -38.25 -26.09
C THR A 422 -14.27 -39.12 -25.17
N GLU A 423 -14.87 -39.87 -24.23
CA GLU A 423 -14.17 -40.86 -23.39
C GLU A 423 -13.43 -41.97 -24.16
N SER A 424 -13.65 -42.05 -25.47
CA SER A 424 -13.05 -43.02 -26.40
C SER A 424 -11.97 -42.42 -27.31
N GLY A 425 -11.84 -41.10 -27.39
CA GLY A 425 -10.95 -40.45 -28.36
C GLY A 425 -11.34 -39.03 -28.77
N VAL A 426 -10.57 -38.50 -29.71
CA VAL A 426 -10.69 -37.13 -30.23
C VAL A 426 -11.17 -37.18 -31.69
N SER A 427 -12.05 -36.27 -32.08
CA SER A 427 -12.52 -36.15 -33.45
C SER A 427 -12.41 -34.73 -33.99
N PHE A 428 -12.13 -34.61 -35.29
CA PHE A 428 -12.05 -33.35 -36.04
C PHE A 428 -12.99 -33.41 -37.23
N THR A 429 -13.69 -32.31 -37.52
CA THR A 429 -14.56 -32.20 -38.70
C THR A 429 -14.06 -31.12 -39.66
N CYS A 430 -14.03 -31.44 -40.95
CA CYS A 430 -13.63 -30.52 -42.02
C CYS A 430 -14.54 -30.68 -43.24
N ASP A 431 -14.78 -29.59 -43.97
CA ASP A 431 -15.61 -29.60 -45.19
C ASP A 431 -14.80 -29.82 -46.48
N ASP A 432 -13.46 -29.86 -46.41
CA ASP A 432 -12.55 -30.05 -47.56
C ASP A 432 -11.70 -31.33 -47.44
N GLU A 433 -11.63 -32.11 -48.53
CA GLU A 433 -10.92 -33.40 -48.52
C GLU A 433 -9.39 -33.23 -48.42
N ALA A 434 -8.83 -32.25 -49.11
CA ALA A 434 -7.38 -32.03 -49.13
C ALA A 434 -6.88 -31.53 -47.77
N HIS A 435 -7.67 -30.67 -47.11
CA HIS A 435 -7.38 -30.22 -45.75
C HIS A 435 -7.58 -31.34 -44.72
N ALA A 436 -8.62 -32.17 -44.85
CA ALA A 436 -8.79 -33.33 -43.98
C ALA A 436 -7.62 -34.33 -44.09
N ARG A 437 -7.10 -34.56 -45.30
CA ARG A 437 -5.87 -35.35 -45.53
C ARG A 437 -4.66 -34.68 -44.86
N HIS A 438 -4.47 -33.38 -45.07
CA HIS A 438 -3.36 -32.64 -44.46
C HIS A 438 -3.40 -32.64 -42.92
N LEU A 439 -4.58 -32.51 -42.31
CA LEU A 439 -4.78 -32.64 -40.86
C LEU A 439 -4.45 -34.07 -40.38
N GLY A 440 -4.79 -35.10 -41.17
CA GLY A 440 -4.39 -36.48 -40.90
C GLY A 440 -2.87 -36.67 -40.92
N ASP A 441 -2.20 -36.16 -41.97
CA ASP A 441 -0.74 -36.18 -42.11
C ASP A 441 -0.06 -35.43 -40.94
N LEU A 442 -0.62 -34.29 -40.51
CA LEU A 442 -0.15 -33.51 -39.36
C LEU A 442 -0.29 -34.29 -38.05
N VAL A 443 -1.42 -34.99 -37.82
CA VAL A 443 -1.61 -35.84 -36.63
C VAL A 443 -0.61 -37.00 -36.62
N GLU A 444 -0.42 -37.68 -37.76
CA GLU A 444 0.55 -38.77 -37.87
C GLU A 444 1.98 -38.28 -37.63
N THR A 445 2.32 -37.08 -38.13
CA THR A 445 3.64 -36.45 -37.95
C THR A 445 3.88 -35.95 -36.53
N ALA A 446 2.87 -35.32 -35.90
CA ALA A 446 3.01 -34.66 -34.60
C ALA A 446 2.81 -35.60 -33.42
N LEU A 447 2.00 -36.65 -33.55
CA LEU A 447 1.64 -37.56 -32.45
C LEU A 447 2.04 -39.02 -32.69
N GLY A 448 2.43 -39.40 -33.91
CA GLY A 448 2.79 -40.78 -34.25
C GLY A 448 1.61 -41.76 -34.26
N VAL A 449 0.37 -41.26 -34.31
CA VAL A 449 -0.87 -42.04 -34.24
C VAL A 449 -1.58 -42.02 -35.60
N PRO A 450 -1.97 -43.18 -36.19
CA PRO A 450 -2.69 -43.23 -37.45
C PRO A 450 -3.99 -42.44 -37.43
N ALA A 451 -4.23 -41.62 -38.47
CA ALA A 451 -5.32 -40.65 -38.51
C ALA A 451 -6.24 -40.88 -39.73
N PRO A 452 -7.07 -41.94 -39.73
CA PRO A 452 -7.85 -42.33 -40.90
C PRO A 452 -8.97 -41.31 -41.20
N VAL A 453 -8.83 -40.63 -42.33
CA VAL A 453 -9.85 -39.73 -42.88
C VAL A 453 -11.03 -40.53 -43.43
N ARG A 454 -12.26 -40.20 -43.01
CA ARG A 454 -13.51 -40.81 -43.48
C ARG A 454 -14.47 -39.76 -44.02
N GLU A 455 -15.21 -40.08 -45.09
CA GLU A 455 -16.34 -39.27 -45.55
C GLU A 455 -17.55 -39.56 -44.64
N ASP A 456 -18.04 -38.55 -43.94
CA ASP A 456 -19.25 -38.62 -43.13
C ASP A 456 -20.49 -38.39 -44.02
N GLY A 457 -21.38 -39.38 -44.06
CA GLY A 457 -22.40 -39.57 -45.10
C GLY A 457 -23.63 -38.65 -45.00
N ALA A 458 -23.46 -37.41 -44.55
CA ALA A 458 -24.55 -36.47 -44.34
C ALA A 458 -25.26 -36.10 -45.68
N PRO A 459 -26.59 -36.23 -45.78
CA PRO A 459 -27.31 -36.19 -47.07
C PRO A 459 -27.37 -34.82 -47.75
N THR A 460 -26.88 -33.75 -47.12
CA THR A 460 -26.99 -32.36 -47.62
C THR A 460 -25.66 -31.64 -47.84
N ARG A 461 -24.55 -32.14 -47.28
CA ARG A 461 -23.20 -31.55 -47.43
C ARG A 461 -22.16 -32.62 -47.13
N LYS A 462 -21.24 -32.87 -48.06
CA LYS A 462 -20.10 -33.77 -47.83
C LYS A 462 -19.23 -33.18 -46.72
N ARG A 463 -18.88 -34.00 -45.74
CA ARG A 463 -18.01 -33.63 -44.62
C ARG A 463 -17.00 -34.76 -44.42
N TRP A 464 -15.79 -34.41 -44.01
CA TRP A 464 -14.73 -35.34 -43.69
C TRP A 464 -14.49 -35.33 -42.19
N CYS A 465 -14.35 -36.52 -41.61
CA CYS A 465 -14.09 -36.72 -40.20
C CYS A 465 -12.76 -37.45 -40.01
N ILE A 466 -11.96 -36.97 -39.06
CA ILE A 466 -10.75 -37.63 -38.58
C ILE A 466 -11.06 -38.10 -37.16
N GLU A 467 -11.10 -39.41 -36.95
CA GLU A 467 -11.49 -40.01 -35.67
C GLU A 467 -10.30 -40.75 -35.06
N LEU A 468 -9.77 -40.20 -33.96
CA LEU A 468 -8.64 -40.74 -33.21
C LEU A 468 -9.17 -41.48 -31.98
N SER A 469 -9.57 -42.74 -32.16
CA SER A 469 -10.08 -43.62 -31.10
C SER A 469 -8.96 -44.08 -30.13
N SER A 470 -8.31 -43.14 -29.46
CA SER A 470 -7.28 -43.37 -28.45
C SER A 470 -7.54 -42.52 -27.20
N ARG A 471 -7.70 -43.20 -26.05
CA ARG A 471 -7.85 -42.57 -24.74
C ARG A 471 -6.62 -41.76 -24.33
N GLU A 472 -5.43 -42.18 -24.75
CA GLU A 472 -4.21 -41.39 -24.53
C GLU A 472 -4.23 -40.08 -25.30
N VAL A 473 -4.73 -40.06 -26.55
CA VAL A 473 -4.84 -38.82 -27.33
C VAL A 473 -5.88 -37.88 -26.72
N ALA A 474 -7.01 -38.41 -26.24
CA ALA A 474 -8.00 -37.62 -25.49
C ALA A 474 -7.40 -37.00 -24.23
N ARG A 475 -6.70 -37.81 -23.41
CA ARG A 475 -6.02 -37.34 -22.19
C ARG A 475 -4.92 -36.33 -22.48
N LEU A 476 -4.13 -36.53 -23.55
CA LEU A 476 -3.11 -35.58 -23.98
C LEU A 476 -3.72 -34.23 -24.35
N PHE A 477 -4.84 -34.22 -25.08
CA PHE A 477 -5.56 -32.98 -25.40
C PHE A 477 -6.14 -32.32 -24.14
N GLU A 478 -6.69 -33.09 -23.20
CA GLU A 478 -7.12 -32.60 -21.89
C GLU A 478 -5.97 -31.98 -21.08
N THR A 479 -4.80 -32.65 -21.02
CA THR A 479 -3.58 -32.13 -20.37
C THR A 479 -3.06 -30.85 -21.04
N LEU A 480 -3.22 -30.73 -22.36
CA LEU A 480 -2.90 -29.53 -23.14
C LEU A 480 -4.02 -28.47 -23.12
N GLY A 481 -4.98 -28.55 -22.20
CA GLY A 481 -6.04 -27.55 -21.99
C GLY A 481 -7.21 -27.62 -22.99
N ALA A 482 -7.25 -28.62 -23.87
CA ALA A 482 -8.23 -28.80 -24.93
C ALA A 482 -9.22 -29.96 -24.61
N GLY A 483 -9.78 -29.96 -23.40
CA GLY A 483 -10.71 -30.98 -22.90
C GLY A 483 -12.19 -30.74 -23.25
N ALA A 484 -13.05 -31.70 -22.91
CA ALA A 484 -14.48 -31.68 -23.26
C ALA A 484 -15.28 -30.45 -22.76
N GLY A 485 -14.79 -29.75 -21.73
CA GLY A 485 -15.38 -28.50 -21.19
C GLY A 485 -14.54 -27.24 -21.41
N SER A 486 -13.32 -27.34 -21.96
CA SER A 486 -12.43 -26.20 -22.19
C SER A 486 -12.36 -25.89 -23.69
N ARG A 487 -12.91 -24.74 -24.09
CA ARG A 487 -12.82 -24.22 -25.47
C ARG A 487 -12.01 -22.94 -25.55
N ASP A 488 -11.20 -22.64 -24.55
CA ASP A 488 -10.47 -21.39 -24.45
C ASP A 488 -9.06 -21.55 -25.05
N VAL A 489 -8.28 -20.46 -25.09
CA VAL A 489 -6.85 -20.55 -25.45
C VAL A 489 -6.12 -21.25 -24.30
N PRO A 490 -5.45 -22.40 -24.52
CA PRO A 490 -4.72 -23.07 -23.45
C PRO A 490 -3.58 -22.20 -22.90
N ASP A 491 -3.29 -22.29 -21.61
CA ASP A 491 -2.19 -21.54 -20.98
C ASP A 491 -0.82 -21.88 -21.61
N ALA A 492 -0.64 -23.11 -22.07
CA ALA A 492 0.54 -23.52 -22.84
C ALA A 492 0.70 -22.72 -24.16
N ILE A 493 -0.40 -22.28 -24.78
CA ILE A 493 -0.39 -21.39 -25.95
C ILE A 493 -0.19 -19.93 -25.52
N LEU A 494 -0.87 -19.47 -24.46
CA LEU A 494 -0.67 -18.10 -23.93
C LEU A 494 0.79 -17.85 -23.53
N ARG A 495 1.47 -18.88 -23.00
CA ARG A 495 2.87 -18.86 -22.60
C ARG A 495 3.88 -19.25 -23.71
N SER A 496 3.45 -19.33 -24.97
CA SER A 496 4.28 -19.77 -26.11
C SER A 496 4.90 -18.63 -26.93
N PRO A 497 6.00 -18.91 -27.67
CA PRO A 497 6.59 -17.97 -28.64
C PRO A 497 5.64 -17.56 -29.77
N ARG A 498 5.87 -16.36 -30.31
CA ARG A 498 5.09 -15.72 -31.40
C ARG A 498 4.63 -16.66 -32.52
N HIS A 499 5.51 -17.54 -32.99
CA HIS A 499 5.26 -18.41 -34.14
C HIS A 499 4.34 -19.61 -33.82
N ILE A 500 4.34 -20.07 -32.56
CA ILE A 500 3.44 -21.12 -32.05
C ILE A 500 2.05 -20.53 -31.82
N VAL A 501 1.96 -19.32 -31.25
CA VAL A 501 0.70 -18.57 -31.13
C VAL A 501 0.08 -18.29 -32.50
N SER A 502 0.89 -17.86 -33.49
CA SER A 502 0.44 -17.67 -34.88
C SER A 502 -0.14 -18.96 -35.47
N ALA A 503 0.47 -20.13 -35.20
CA ALA A 503 -0.01 -21.41 -35.69
C ALA A 503 -1.35 -21.82 -35.06
N PHE A 504 -1.50 -21.64 -33.74
CA PHE A 504 -2.77 -21.89 -33.03
C PHE A 504 -3.90 -20.98 -33.54
N LEU A 505 -3.65 -19.67 -33.65
CA LEU A 505 -4.64 -18.74 -34.19
C LEU A 505 -5.02 -19.11 -35.63
N ARG A 506 -4.05 -19.44 -36.49
CA ARG A 506 -4.33 -19.93 -37.85
C ARG A 506 -5.23 -21.17 -37.83
N GLY A 507 -4.98 -22.12 -36.93
CA GLY A 507 -5.83 -23.29 -36.72
C GLY A 507 -7.29 -22.90 -36.38
N CYS A 508 -7.49 -21.99 -35.43
CA CYS A 508 -8.81 -21.48 -35.06
C CYS A 508 -9.54 -20.81 -36.24
N PHE A 509 -8.84 -19.95 -36.99
CA PHE A 509 -9.38 -19.25 -38.16
C PHE A 509 -9.59 -20.18 -39.37
N ASP A 510 -8.83 -21.28 -39.49
CA ASP A 510 -9.06 -22.32 -40.50
C ASP A 510 -10.20 -23.27 -40.13
N ALA A 511 -10.44 -23.53 -38.85
CA ALA A 511 -11.61 -24.30 -38.37
C ALA A 511 -12.91 -23.51 -38.47
N SER A 512 -12.97 -22.34 -37.82
CA SER A 512 -14.21 -21.62 -37.54
C SER A 512 -14.22 -20.17 -38.06
N GLY A 513 -13.14 -19.72 -38.70
CA GLY A 513 -13.07 -18.41 -39.33
C GLY A 513 -13.59 -18.41 -40.78
N CYS A 514 -14.13 -17.29 -41.22
CA CYS A 514 -14.55 -17.03 -42.59
C CYS A 514 -14.04 -15.65 -43.05
N PRO A 515 -13.10 -15.58 -44.01
CA PRO A 515 -12.88 -14.36 -44.78
C PRO A 515 -14.07 -14.12 -45.70
N GLY A 516 -14.65 -12.92 -45.62
CA GLY A 516 -15.79 -12.48 -46.41
C GLY A 516 -15.56 -11.09 -47.02
N ALA A 517 -16.61 -10.55 -47.66
CA ALA A 517 -16.53 -9.25 -48.34
C ALA A 517 -16.25 -8.06 -47.40
N GLU A 518 -16.46 -8.22 -46.09
CA GLU A 518 -16.30 -7.16 -45.08
C GLU A 518 -15.05 -7.34 -44.18
N GLY A 519 -14.36 -8.48 -44.27
CA GLY A 519 -13.13 -8.75 -43.52
C GLY A 519 -12.95 -10.23 -43.13
N VAL A 520 -12.02 -10.49 -42.21
CA VAL A 520 -11.85 -11.82 -41.60
C VAL A 520 -12.69 -11.89 -40.34
N THR A 521 -13.56 -12.90 -40.23
CA THR A 521 -14.37 -13.13 -39.04
C THR A 521 -14.08 -14.49 -38.40
N LEU A 522 -14.13 -14.56 -37.06
CA LEU A 522 -14.13 -15.79 -36.27
C LEU A 522 -15.44 -15.85 -35.48
N SER A 523 -16.07 -17.01 -35.38
CA SER A 523 -17.31 -17.17 -34.60
C SER A 523 -17.29 -18.49 -33.82
N THR A 524 -17.65 -18.42 -32.53
CA THR A 524 -17.54 -19.53 -31.57
C THR A 524 -18.58 -19.36 -30.45
N ARG A 525 -18.69 -20.33 -29.54
CA ARG A 525 -19.55 -20.26 -28.35
C ARG A 525 -18.81 -19.95 -27.04
N SER A 526 -17.47 -19.91 -27.05
CA SER A 526 -16.69 -19.37 -25.92
C SER A 526 -16.38 -17.91 -26.22
N ASP A 527 -16.76 -17.03 -25.29
CA ASP A 527 -16.48 -15.59 -25.37
C ASP A 527 -15.08 -15.29 -24.84
N GLU A 528 -14.63 -16.08 -23.85
CA GLU A 528 -13.28 -16.12 -23.30
C GLU A 528 -12.22 -16.44 -24.37
N LEU A 529 -12.50 -17.39 -25.27
CA LEU A 529 -11.66 -17.69 -26.44
C LEU A 529 -11.51 -16.44 -27.33
N VAL A 530 -12.60 -15.70 -27.54
CA VAL A 530 -12.61 -14.50 -28.39
C VAL A 530 -11.89 -13.34 -27.71
N GLN A 531 -12.08 -13.14 -26.41
CA GLN A 531 -11.37 -12.13 -25.62
C GLN A 531 -9.86 -12.41 -25.59
N CYS A 532 -9.44 -13.66 -25.32
CA CYS A 532 -8.04 -14.04 -25.37
C CYS A 532 -7.44 -13.89 -26.78
N ALA A 533 -8.16 -14.32 -27.83
CA ALA A 533 -7.73 -14.10 -29.21
C ALA A 533 -7.60 -12.61 -29.56
N GLN A 534 -8.52 -11.76 -29.09
CA GLN A 534 -8.49 -10.30 -29.27
C GLN A 534 -7.27 -9.65 -28.60
N ILE A 535 -6.92 -10.07 -27.38
CA ILE A 535 -5.71 -9.60 -26.66
C ILE A 535 -4.44 -10.06 -27.38
N LEU A 536 -4.37 -11.32 -27.82
CA LEU A 536 -3.24 -11.84 -28.60
C LEU A 536 -3.08 -11.10 -29.94
N LEU A 537 -4.17 -10.83 -30.65
CA LEU A 537 -4.17 -10.05 -31.89
C LEU A 537 -3.70 -8.61 -31.67
N LEU A 538 -4.11 -7.98 -30.57
CA LEU A 538 -3.64 -6.65 -30.19
C LEU A 538 -2.11 -6.62 -29.99
N ASN A 539 -1.51 -7.69 -29.46
CA ASN A 539 -0.05 -7.84 -29.31
C ASN A 539 0.70 -7.83 -30.66
N TYR A 540 0.12 -8.43 -31.71
CA TYR A 540 0.61 -8.34 -33.11
C TYR A 540 0.31 -6.98 -33.78
N GLY A 541 -0.35 -6.05 -33.08
CA GLY A 541 -0.83 -4.78 -33.66
C GLY A 541 -2.10 -4.91 -34.51
N ILE A 542 -2.76 -6.08 -34.50
CA ILE A 542 -4.01 -6.34 -35.21
C ILE A 542 -5.18 -5.91 -34.33
N LEU A 543 -5.82 -4.78 -34.67
CA LEU A 543 -7.05 -4.37 -34.02
C LEU A 543 -8.21 -5.24 -34.52
N SER A 544 -9.02 -5.71 -33.58
CA SER A 544 -10.17 -6.56 -33.85
C SER A 544 -11.36 -6.11 -33.02
N ALA A 545 -12.58 -6.33 -33.55
CA ALA A 545 -13.83 -5.99 -32.88
C ALA A 545 -14.52 -7.28 -32.40
N ARG A 546 -14.73 -7.40 -31.09
CA ARG A 546 -15.47 -8.47 -30.42
C ARG A 546 -16.93 -8.05 -30.24
N SER A 547 -17.87 -8.96 -30.52
CA SER A 547 -19.29 -8.79 -30.25
C SER A 547 -19.95 -10.12 -29.90
N VAL A 548 -20.82 -10.11 -28.89
CA VAL A 548 -21.66 -11.27 -28.54
C VAL A 548 -22.98 -11.16 -29.30
N GLN A 549 -23.34 -12.22 -30.02
CA GLN A 549 -24.53 -12.32 -30.87
C GLN A 549 -25.74 -12.78 -30.06
N ALA A 550 -26.95 -12.52 -30.58
CA ALA A 550 -28.21 -12.84 -29.90
C ALA A 550 -28.48 -14.35 -29.71
N ASP A 551 -27.72 -15.24 -30.36
CA ASP A 551 -27.76 -16.69 -30.16
C ASP A 551 -26.75 -17.19 -29.11
N GLY A 552 -26.05 -16.28 -28.43
CA GLY A 552 -25.00 -16.57 -27.45
C GLY A 552 -23.65 -16.91 -28.06
N SER A 553 -23.45 -16.77 -29.39
CA SER A 553 -22.14 -16.92 -30.00
C SER A 553 -21.31 -15.64 -29.88
N ALA A 554 -20.02 -15.77 -29.57
CA ALA A 554 -19.07 -14.68 -29.61
C ALA A 554 -18.42 -14.60 -31.00
N ARG A 555 -18.27 -13.37 -31.51
CA ARG A 555 -17.75 -13.07 -32.84
C ARG A 555 -16.61 -12.08 -32.77
N LEU A 556 -15.53 -12.38 -33.50
CA LEU A 556 -14.40 -11.47 -33.69
C LEU A 556 -14.34 -11.06 -35.17
N GLU A 557 -14.12 -9.78 -35.43
CA GLU A 557 -14.02 -9.23 -36.79
C GLU A 557 -12.73 -8.41 -36.96
N ILE A 558 -12.02 -8.65 -38.07
CA ILE A 558 -10.76 -8.00 -38.43
C ILE A 558 -10.92 -7.38 -39.82
N THR A 559 -10.69 -6.08 -39.92
CA THR A 559 -10.94 -5.28 -41.13
C THR A 559 -9.76 -4.38 -41.45
N GLY A 560 -9.81 -3.66 -42.59
CA GLY A 560 -8.89 -2.56 -42.89
C GLY A 560 -7.40 -2.96 -42.89
N SER A 561 -6.54 -2.09 -42.36
CA SER A 561 -5.09 -2.36 -42.24
C SER A 561 -4.77 -3.52 -41.30
N SER A 562 -5.60 -3.76 -40.29
CA SER A 562 -5.42 -4.90 -39.38
C SER A 562 -5.65 -6.24 -40.09
N ALA A 563 -6.47 -6.31 -41.14
CA ALA A 563 -6.61 -7.52 -41.96
C ALA A 563 -5.36 -7.81 -42.82
N ALA A 564 -4.60 -6.78 -43.24
CA ALA A 564 -3.32 -6.97 -43.92
C ALA A 564 -2.24 -7.49 -42.95
N LEU A 565 -2.17 -6.93 -41.74
CA LEU A 565 -1.31 -7.45 -40.67
C LEU A 565 -1.68 -8.90 -40.29
N PHE A 566 -2.97 -9.24 -40.27
CA PHE A 566 -3.44 -10.61 -40.06
C PHE A 566 -2.95 -11.56 -41.16
N ARG A 567 -3.06 -11.18 -42.44
CA ARG A 567 -2.54 -11.98 -43.57
C ARG A 567 -1.05 -12.31 -43.38
N ASP A 568 -0.27 -11.31 -42.98
CA ASP A 568 1.20 -11.41 -42.92
C ASP A 568 1.71 -12.11 -41.65
N ALA A 569 1.05 -11.93 -40.50
CA ALA A 569 1.47 -12.49 -39.21
C ALA A 569 0.84 -13.85 -38.86
N ILE A 570 -0.35 -14.14 -39.37
CA ILE A 570 -1.13 -15.36 -39.06
C ILE A 570 -1.52 -16.06 -40.35
N GLY A 571 -2.30 -15.41 -41.22
CA GLY A 571 -2.76 -15.93 -42.50
C GLY A 571 -3.71 -17.13 -42.38
N HIS A 572 -3.80 -17.91 -43.45
CA HIS A 572 -4.61 -19.13 -43.57
C HIS A 572 -3.79 -20.23 -44.24
N GLU A 573 -3.87 -21.47 -43.76
CA GLU A 573 -3.26 -22.63 -44.42
C GLU A 573 -4.11 -23.06 -45.61
N LEU A 574 -5.44 -22.97 -45.47
CA LEU A 574 -6.43 -23.25 -46.52
C LEU A 574 -6.27 -22.32 -47.74
N PRO A 575 -5.97 -22.84 -48.95
CA PRO A 575 -5.78 -22.02 -50.15
C PRO A 575 -7.02 -21.20 -50.55
N CYS A 576 -8.22 -21.75 -50.33
CA CYS A 576 -9.48 -21.07 -50.60
C CYS A 576 -9.71 -19.86 -49.67
N LYS A 577 -9.37 -19.98 -48.38
CA LYS A 577 -9.45 -18.87 -47.42
C LYS A 577 -8.38 -17.82 -47.68
N ARG A 578 -7.17 -18.24 -48.05
CA ARG A 578 -6.08 -17.33 -48.44
C ARG A 578 -6.49 -16.47 -49.63
N ALA A 579 -6.96 -17.08 -50.73
CA ALA A 579 -7.43 -16.36 -51.91
C ALA A 579 -8.62 -15.42 -51.62
N ALA A 580 -9.53 -15.79 -50.70
CA ALA A 580 -10.63 -14.92 -50.29
C ALA A 580 -10.15 -13.71 -49.47
N LEU A 581 -9.16 -13.87 -48.59
CA LEU A 581 -8.52 -12.78 -47.85
C LEU A 581 -7.75 -11.85 -48.80
N ASP A 582 -6.99 -12.39 -49.75
CA ASP A 582 -6.27 -11.60 -50.75
C ASP A 582 -7.24 -10.76 -51.60
N ALA A 583 -8.35 -11.36 -52.07
CA ALA A 583 -9.40 -10.66 -52.82
C ALA A 583 -10.10 -9.55 -52.01
N TYR A 584 -10.29 -9.73 -50.69
CA TYR A 584 -10.79 -8.68 -49.81
C TYR A 584 -9.80 -7.50 -49.72
N LEU A 585 -8.50 -7.79 -49.57
CA LEU A 585 -7.46 -6.77 -49.47
C LEU A 585 -7.25 -6.01 -50.79
N GLU A 586 -7.39 -6.67 -51.95
CA GLU A 586 -7.40 -6.02 -53.27
C GLU A 586 -8.56 -5.01 -53.42
N GLY A 587 -9.69 -5.24 -52.74
CA GLY A 587 -10.83 -4.32 -52.70
C GLY A 587 -10.67 -3.11 -51.77
N CYS A 588 -9.69 -3.13 -50.85
CA CYS A 588 -9.52 -2.11 -49.82
C CYS A 588 -8.70 -0.90 -50.33
N SER A 589 -9.36 0.05 -51.00
CA SER A 589 -8.73 1.26 -51.56
C SER A 589 -8.41 2.35 -50.53
N GLY A 590 -7.29 2.18 -49.82
CA GLY A 590 -6.65 3.24 -49.04
C GLY A 590 -6.41 2.88 -47.58
N SER A 591 -5.17 3.06 -47.13
CA SER A 591 -4.78 2.87 -45.73
C SER A 591 -5.33 4.00 -44.85
N GLN A 592 -6.52 3.84 -44.31
CA GLN A 592 -6.92 4.62 -43.15
C GLN A 592 -6.04 4.21 -41.97
N GLN A 593 -5.37 5.18 -41.35
CA GLN A 593 -4.50 4.95 -40.21
C GLN A 593 -5.37 4.64 -38.99
N GLU A 594 -5.48 3.37 -38.62
CA GLU A 594 -6.25 2.96 -37.44
C GLU A 594 -5.55 3.49 -36.17
N GLU A 595 -6.27 4.22 -35.34
CA GLU A 595 -5.74 4.72 -34.06
C GLU A 595 -5.63 3.60 -33.02
N ALA A 596 -4.58 3.64 -32.20
CA ALA A 596 -4.35 2.71 -31.08
C ALA A 596 -5.17 3.09 -29.82
N THR A 597 -6.37 3.63 -30.01
CA THR A 597 -7.23 4.15 -28.94
C THR A 597 -8.69 3.86 -29.27
N ASP A 598 -9.49 3.56 -28.25
CA ASP A 598 -10.88 3.15 -28.45
C ASP A 598 -11.82 3.74 -27.39
N GLU A 599 -13.09 3.88 -27.75
CA GLU A 599 -14.12 4.57 -26.96
C GLU A 599 -14.78 3.61 -25.97
N ILE A 600 -15.01 4.02 -24.73
CA ILE A 600 -15.78 3.25 -23.74
C ILE A 600 -17.27 3.34 -24.08
N VAL A 601 -17.94 2.19 -24.24
CA VAL A 601 -19.37 2.11 -24.58
C VAL A 601 -20.24 1.51 -23.48
N ALA A 602 -19.66 0.75 -22.56
CA ALA A 602 -20.33 0.29 -21.35
C ALA A 602 -19.38 0.34 -20.15
N ILE A 603 -19.97 0.57 -18.98
CA ILE A 603 -19.31 0.57 -17.67
C ILE A 603 -20.29 -0.15 -16.75
N GLU A 604 -19.87 -1.30 -16.21
CA GLU A 604 -20.72 -2.21 -15.45
C GLU A 604 -20.11 -2.43 -14.06
N PRO A 605 -20.86 -2.23 -12.96
CA PRO A 605 -20.36 -2.50 -11.62
C PRO A 605 -20.33 -4.00 -11.32
N GLY A 606 -19.28 -4.44 -10.64
CA GLY A 606 -19.09 -5.81 -10.17
C GLY A 606 -18.53 -5.86 -8.75
N ASN A 607 -18.29 -7.08 -8.26
CA ASN A 607 -17.47 -7.36 -7.08
C ASN A 607 -16.58 -8.56 -7.44
N ALA A 608 -15.27 -8.44 -7.26
CA ALA A 608 -14.30 -9.50 -7.57
C ALA A 608 -13.04 -9.36 -6.71
N ASP A 609 -12.24 -10.42 -6.63
CA ASP A 609 -10.86 -10.30 -6.16
C ASP A 609 -10.08 -9.37 -7.11
N VAL A 610 -9.12 -8.60 -6.61
CA VAL A 610 -8.22 -7.79 -7.43
C VAL A 610 -6.77 -7.92 -6.97
N PHE A 611 -5.85 -8.07 -7.90
CA PHE A 611 -4.44 -8.40 -7.63
C PHE A 611 -3.55 -7.31 -8.24
N ASP A 612 -2.45 -6.90 -7.61
CA ASP A 612 -1.55 -5.87 -8.17
C ASP A 612 -0.10 -6.35 -8.26
N ILE A 613 0.69 -5.74 -9.15
CA ILE A 613 2.10 -6.02 -9.37
C ILE A 613 2.88 -4.72 -9.37
N THR A 614 3.97 -4.71 -8.62
CA THR A 614 4.97 -3.66 -8.78
C THR A 614 5.83 -4.00 -9.98
N VAL A 615 5.75 -3.14 -10.99
CA VAL A 615 6.57 -3.21 -12.20
C VAL A 615 7.70 -2.22 -12.08
N ASP A 616 8.92 -2.72 -12.04
CA ASP A 616 10.12 -1.92 -12.14
C ASP A 616 10.10 -1.07 -13.43
N VAL A 617 10.89 -0.01 -13.48
CA VAL A 617 11.09 0.82 -14.68
C VAL A 617 9.79 1.52 -15.13
N ALA A 618 8.87 0.89 -15.86
CA ALA A 618 7.77 1.64 -16.46
C ALA A 618 6.63 2.06 -15.50
N HIS A 619 6.50 1.43 -14.32
CA HIS A 619 5.39 1.63 -13.35
C HIS A 619 3.99 1.58 -13.93
N ALA A 620 3.91 0.89 -15.06
CA ALA A 620 2.73 0.63 -15.82
C ALA A 620 2.86 -0.76 -16.44
N TYR A 621 1.76 -1.47 -16.49
CA TYR A 621 1.68 -2.80 -17.07
C TYR A 621 0.50 -2.92 -18.01
N VAL A 622 0.69 -3.72 -19.06
CA VAL A 622 -0.38 -4.09 -19.98
C VAL A 622 -1.21 -5.21 -19.36
N ALA A 623 -2.48 -4.88 -19.10
CA ALA A 623 -3.47 -5.77 -18.53
C ALA A 623 -4.76 -5.73 -19.38
N ASN A 624 -5.21 -6.88 -19.87
CA ASN A 624 -6.33 -7.02 -20.84
C ASN A 624 -6.22 -6.13 -22.11
N GLY A 625 -5.01 -5.67 -22.45
CA GLY A 625 -4.77 -4.75 -23.58
C GLY A 625 -4.81 -3.26 -23.23
N LEU A 626 -4.98 -2.89 -21.96
CA LEU A 626 -4.96 -1.52 -21.43
C LEU A 626 -3.75 -1.32 -20.49
N ILE A 627 -3.39 -0.08 -20.18
CA ILE A 627 -2.16 0.32 -19.46
C ILE A 627 -2.53 0.95 -18.10
N ASN A 628 -1.87 0.60 -16.97
CA ASN A 628 -2.37 0.79 -15.56
C ASN A 628 -1.33 1.43 -14.56
N HIS A 629 -1.69 1.92 -13.32
CA HIS A 629 -0.80 2.73 -12.41
C HIS A 629 -1.14 2.80 -10.88
N ASN A 630 -0.15 2.98 -9.96
CA ASN A 630 -0.25 3.10 -8.46
C ASN A 630 0.08 4.46 -7.72
N SER A 631 -0.53 4.77 -6.53
CA SER A 631 -0.27 5.80 -5.43
C SER A 631 -0.93 7.23 -5.39
N PHE A 632 -1.12 7.87 -4.20
CA PHE A 632 -1.96 9.10 -3.94
C PHE A 632 -1.24 10.46 -3.98
N TRP A 633 -0.71 11.12 -2.92
CA TRP A 633 -0.25 12.53 -2.98
C TRP A 633 1.17 12.76 -3.49
N HIS A 634 2.22 12.19 -2.89
CA HIS A 634 3.54 12.25 -3.52
C HIS A 634 3.47 11.62 -4.91
N GLY A 635 2.60 10.61 -5.10
CA GLY A 635 2.28 10.07 -6.41
C GLY A 635 1.48 11.00 -7.33
N ARG A 636 0.67 11.93 -6.84
CA ARG A 636 0.05 12.98 -7.66
C ARG A 636 1.10 14.00 -8.07
N ILE A 637 1.95 14.43 -7.13
CA ILE A 637 2.97 15.46 -7.41
C ILE A 637 4.05 14.91 -8.35
N MET A 638 4.61 13.72 -8.08
CA MET A 638 5.64 13.10 -8.93
C MET A 638 5.17 12.75 -10.35
N ARG A 639 3.86 12.63 -10.59
CA ARG A 639 3.28 12.43 -11.95
C ARG A 639 3.15 13.71 -12.77
N GLU A 640 3.05 14.86 -12.10
CA GLU A 640 2.92 16.19 -12.74
C GLU A 640 4.30 16.87 -12.91
N LEU A 641 5.37 16.24 -12.39
CA LEU A 641 6.74 16.63 -12.66
C LEU A 641 7.18 16.12 -14.05
N ASP A 642 7.96 16.94 -14.74
CA ASP A 642 8.66 16.57 -15.97
C ASP A 642 9.85 15.65 -15.66
N LEU A 643 9.57 14.45 -15.17
CA LEU A 643 10.55 13.37 -14.98
C LEU A 643 10.91 12.76 -16.33
N THR A 644 12.19 12.43 -16.52
CA THR A 644 12.57 11.56 -17.65
C THR A 644 12.10 10.12 -17.39
N ASP A 645 12.05 9.27 -18.42
CA ASP A 645 11.68 7.86 -18.26
C ASP A 645 12.55 7.20 -17.18
N ASP A 646 13.89 7.27 -17.33
CA ASP A 646 14.89 6.77 -16.35
C ASP A 646 14.73 7.34 -14.93
N GLU A 647 14.04 8.47 -14.76
CA GLU A 647 13.70 9.01 -13.44
C GLU A 647 12.38 8.45 -12.90
N PHE A 648 11.35 8.35 -13.74
CA PHE A 648 10.07 7.74 -13.36
C PHE A 648 10.28 6.29 -12.88
N ILE A 649 11.17 5.57 -13.59
CA ILE A 649 11.78 4.27 -13.26
C ILE A 649 12.17 4.13 -11.80
N GLU A 650 12.95 5.08 -11.29
CA GLU A 650 13.51 4.92 -9.97
C GLU A 650 12.47 5.31 -8.91
N TYR A 651 11.66 6.33 -9.21
CA TYR A 651 10.64 6.87 -8.31
C TYR A 651 9.70 5.79 -7.80
N SER A 652 9.09 4.98 -8.68
CA SER A 652 8.06 4.05 -8.24
C SER A 652 8.54 2.65 -7.85
N GLN A 653 9.82 2.31 -8.09
CA GLN A 653 10.50 1.24 -7.34
C GLN A 653 10.48 1.58 -5.83
N LEU A 654 10.93 2.80 -5.51
CA LEU A 654 11.06 3.28 -4.12
C LEU A 654 9.67 3.37 -3.45
N ASN A 655 8.72 3.97 -4.15
CA ASN A 655 7.32 4.12 -3.73
C ASN A 655 6.72 2.78 -3.26
N ALA A 656 6.80 1.73 -4.09
CA ALA A 656 6.24 0.42 -3.75
C ALA A 656 6.93 -0.24 -2.53
N GLY A 657 8.23 0.00 -2.34
CA GLY A 657 8.96 -0.48 -1.17
C GLY A 657 8.45 0.13 0.15
N VAL A 658 8.04 1.40 0.14
CA VAL A 658 7.49 2.10 1.33
C VAL A 658 6.08 1.60 1.68
N LEU A 659 5.28 1.26 0.67
CA LEU A 659 3.86 0.93 0.82
C LEU A 659 3.57 -0.56 1.09
N SER A 660 4.59 -1.41 1.11
CA SER A 660 4.47 -2.85 1.34
C SER A 660 4.02 -3.18 2.77
N PRO A 661 3.15 -4.17 3.01
CA PRO A 661 2.80 -4.63 4.36
C PRO A 661 4.04 -4.98 5.20
N SER A 662 3.99 -4.74 6.51
CA SER A 662 5.18 -4.81 7.36
C SER A 662 5.92 -6.16 7.27
N PRO A 663 7.26 -6.17 7.06
CA PRO A 663 8.05 -7.40 7.08
C PRO A 663 7.97 -8.18 8.40
N SER A 664 7.55 -7.52 9.49
CA SER A 664 7.19 -8.19 10.73
C SER A 664 5.68 -8.44 10.78
N ARG A 665 5.26 -9.70 10.95
CA ARG A 665 3.86 -10.11 11.22
C ARG A 665 3.31 -9.62 12.58
N ARG A 666 3.85 -8.53 13.12
CA ARG A 666 3.64 -8.04 14.50
C ARG A 666 3.37 -6.53 14.56
N GLN A 667 3.46 -5.83 13.43
CA GLN A 667 3.26 -4.39 13.34
C GLN A 667 2.52 -4.06 12.05
N ILE A 668 1.59 -3.11 12.11
CA ILE A 668 0.93 -2.58 10.93
C ILE A 668 1.87 -1.62 10.20
N ASN A 669 1.88 -1.62 8.86
CA ASN A 669 2.49 -0.53 8.11
C ASN A 669 1.51 0.67 8.09
N PRO A 670 1.84 1.81 8.73
CA PRO A 670 0.97 3.00 8.75
C PRO A 670 0.74 3.57 7.34
N TYR A 671 1.73 3.51 6.45
CA TYR A 671 1.57 3.94 5.05
C TYR A 671 0.49 3.11 4.35
N TYR A 672 0.47 1.78 4.54
CA TYR A 672 -0.49 0.90 3.88
C TYR A 672 -1.93 1.14 4.36
N VAL A 673 -2.16 1.14 5.68
CA VAL A 673 -3.52 1.28 6.25
C VAL A 673 -4.07 2.69 6.10
N GLY A 674 -3.25 3.71 6.36
CA GLY A 674 -3.69 5.09 6.32
C GLY A 674 -4.20 5.50 4.94
N VAL A 675 -3.56 4.99 3.90
CA VAL A 675 -3.99 5.17 2.51
C VAL A 675 -5.39 4.72 2.25
N LYS A 676 -5.66 3.48 2.62
CA LYS A 676 -6.88 2.81 2.22
C LYS A 676 -8.06 3.53 2.88
N ILE A 677 -7.84 4.06 4.09
CA ILE A 677 -8.76 4.98 4.78
C ILE A 677 -8.88 6.33 4.05
N TRP A 678 -7.80 6.99 3.64
CA TRP A 678 -7.88 8.27 2.90
C TRP A 678 -8.54 8.16 1.52
N GLU A 679 -8.23 7.13 0.75
CA GLU A 679 -8.85 6.84 -0.54
C GLU A 679 -10.34 6.55 -0.38
N ASP A 680 -10.71 5.86 0.69
CA ASP A 680 -12.09 5.58 1.04
C ASP A 680 -12.86 6.82 1.53
N ILE A 681 -12.26 7.71 2.33
CA ILE A 681 -12.85 9.01 2.70
C ILE A 681 -13.14 9.83 1.43
N LEU A 682 -12.17 9.92 0.51
CA LEU A 682 -12.37 10.61 -0.77
C LEU A 682 -13.55 9.99 -1.54
N ARG A 683 -13.57 8.66 -1.69
CA ARG A 683 -14.64 7.90 -2.36
C ARG A 683 -16.02 8.18 -1.76
N ARG A 684 -16.14 8.06 -0.43
CA ARG A 684 -17.40 8.18 0.33
C ARG A 684 -18.01 9.59 0.34
N TRP A 685 -17.22 10.63 0.03
CA TRP A 685 -17.69 12.03 -0.04
C TRP A 685 -17.69 12.63 -1.45
N ASP A 686 -16.95 12.08 -2.43
CA ASP A 686 -17.14 12.43 -3.84
C ASP A 686 -18.37 11.73 -4.44
N SER A 687 -18.59 10.45 -4.12
CA SER A 687 -19.67 9.63 -4.70
C SER A 687 -20.42 8.81 -3.62
N PRO A 688 -21.11 9.47 -2.66
CA PRO A 688 -21.88 8.78 -1.62
C PRO A 688 -23.07 8.00 -2.20
N THR A 689 -23.33 6.81 -1.68
CA THR A 689 -24.46 5.96 -2.10
C THR A 689 -25.81 6.57 -1.73
N GLU A 690 -26.87 6.12 -2.40
CA GLU A 690 -28.26 6.57 -2.15
C GLU A 690 -28.72 6.35 -0.69
N GLU A 691 -28.14 5.38 0.02
CA GLU A 691 -28.38 5.11 1.44
C GLU A 691 -27.56 6.02 2.35
N GLU A 692 -26.26 6.21 2.07
CA GLU A 692 -25.41 7.13 2.83
C GLU A 692 -25.87 8.59 2.72
N ARG A 693 -26.43 8.98 1.57
CA ARG A 693 -27.08 10.29 1.36
C ARG A 693 -28.32 10.49 2.24
N LYS A 694 -29.03 9.40 2.59
CA LYS A 694 -30.25 9.43 3.43
C LYS A 694 -29.95 9.27 4.92
N LEU A 695 -28.97 8.45 5.27
CA LEU A 695 -28.57 8.15 6.66
C LEU A 695 -27.61 9.19 7.23
N PHE A 696 -26.61 9.61 6.45
CA PHE A 696 -25.52 10.49 6.89
C PHE A 696 -25.55 11.87 6.22
N GLY A 697 -26.50 12.13 5.32
CA GLY A 697 -26.70 13.45 4.70
C GLY A 697 -25.58 13.92 3.77
N ARG A 698 -24.75 13.00 3.25
CA ARG A 698 -23.57 13.36 2.44
C ARG A 698 -23.95 13.99 1.10
N GLU A 699 -23.23 15.05 0.72
CA GLU A 699 -23.34 15.72 -0.58
C GLU A 699 -22.25 15.20 -1.55
N PRO A 700 -22.58 14.83 -2.81
CA PRO A 700 -21.58 14.43 -3.79
C PRO A 700 -20.61 15.56 -4.19
N GLY A 701 -19.39 15.18 -4.60
CA GLY A 701 -18.32 16.10 -5.01
C GLY A 701 -17.65 16.85 -3.86
N LYS A 702 -17.77 16.35 -2.63
CA LYS A 702 -17.21 16.94 -1.40
C LYS A 702 -16.00 16.18 -0.85
N GLY A 703 -15.45 15.22 -1.59
CA GLY A 703 -14.35 14.36 -1.15
C GLY A 703 -13.12 15.17 -0.75
N MET A 704 -12.63 16.06 -1.62
CA MET A 704 -11.48 16.93 -1.32
C MET A 704 -11.69 17.84 -0.10
N GLU A 705 -12.91 18.36 0.08
CA GLU A 705 -13.26 19.18 1.25
C GLU A 705 -13.22 18.33 2.53
N LYS A 706 -13.76 17.10 2.48
CA LYS A 706 -13.70 16.18 3.61
C LYS A 706 -12.28 15.72 3.92
N LEU A 707 -11.43 15.47 2.93
CA LEU A 707 -10.03 15.13 3.17
C LEU A 707 -9.32 16.22 3.98
N PHE A 708 -9.51 17.50 3.62
CA PHE A 708 -8.93 18.61 4.37
C PHE A 708 -9.56 18.81 5.76
N GLU A 709 -10.86 18.58 5.92
CA GLU A 709 -11.56 18.58 7.22
C GLU A 709 -10.99 17.51 8.16
N VAL A 710 -10.87 16.27 7.69
CA VAL A 710 -10.31 15.16 8.49
C VAL A 710 -8.84 15.42 8.81
N ARG A 711 -8.05 15.92 7.85
CA ARG A 711 -6.65 16.32 8.07
C ARG A 711 -6.54 17.40 9.16
N GLU A 712 -7.49 18.33 9.21
CA GLU A 712 -7.50 19.41 10.22
C GLU A 712 -7.91 18.91 11.62
N LEU A 713 -8.89 18.00 11.71
CA LEU A 713 -9.58 17.71 12.98
C LEU A 713 -9.27 16.35 13.63
N ASP A 714 -8.92 15.32 12.85
CA ASP A 714 -8.74 13.95 13.36
C ASP A 714 -7.28 13.66 13.80
N ASN A 715 -7.12 12.63 14.64
CA ASN A 715 -5.86 11.94 14.93
C ASN A 715 -6.02 10.43 14.66
N ASP A 716 -4.98 9.60 14.77
CA ASP A 716 -5.08 8.16 14.44
C ASP A 716 -6.20 7.43 15.21
N VAL A 717 -6.42 7.81 16.48
CA VAL A 717 -7.49 7.23 17.32
C VAL A 717 -8.87 7.56 16.75
N SER A 718 -9.14 8.81 16.38
CA SER A 718 -10.43 9.20 15.80
C SER A 718 -10.53 8.78 14.33
N PHE A 719 -9.44 8.79 13.58
CA PHE A 719 -9.35 8.40 12.18
C PHE A 719 -9.67 6.91 11.99
N LEU A 720 -9.04 6.03 12.77
CA LEU A 720 -9.38 4.61 12.82
C LEU A 720 -10.83 4.43 13.31
N ARG A 721 -11.23 5.05 14.43
CA ARG A 721 -12.58 4.88 14.97
C ARG A 721 -13.70 5.34 14.03
N ASN A 722 -13.51 6.44 13.31
CA ASN A 722 -14.52 7.08 12.46
C ASN A 722 -14.50 6.55 11.02
N TYR A 723 -13.34 6.11 10.51
CA TYR A 723 -13.15 5.81 9.09
C TYR A 723 -12.57 4.43 8.78
N LEU A 724 -12.05 3.66 9.73
CA LEU A 724 -11.80 2.21 9.53
C LEU A 724 -13.13 1.47 9.70
N THR A 725 -13.78 1.17 8.56
CA THR A 725 -15.07 0.49 8.51
C THR A 725 -14.92 -1.03 8.46
N GLU A 726 -16.03 -1.76 8.59
CA GLU A 726 -16.12 -3.22 8.42
C GLU A 726 -15.45 -3.67 7.11
N GLU A 727 -15.81 -3.01 6.00
CA GLU A 727 -15.29 -3.33 4.66
C GLU A 727 -13.78 -3.09 4.53
N LEU A 728 -13.23 -2.09 5.25
CA LEU A 728 -11.78 -1.84 5.27
C LEU A 728 -11.03 -2.81 6.20
N VAL A 729 -11.64 -3.29 7.30
CA VAL A 729 -11.03 -4.34 8.12
C VAL A 729 -10.91 -5.64 7.31
N GLU A 730 -11.93 -5.96 6.50
CA GLU A 730 -11.92 -7.10 5.59
C GLU A 730 -10.96 -6.90 4.39
N GLU A 731 -10.97 -5.75 3.70
CA GLU A 731 -10.04 -5.45 2.56
C GLU A 731 -8.57 -5.59 2.98
N LEU A 732 -8.24 -5.20 4.21
CA LEU A 732 -6.87 -5.13 4.71
C LEU A 732 -6.39 -6.41 5.44
N ASP A 733 -7.22 -7.45 5.49
CA ASP A 733 -7.01 -8.71 6.25
C ASP A 733 -6.53 -8.45 7.69
N LEU A 734 -7.22 -7.55 8.39
CA LEU A 734 -6.91 -7.19 9.77
C LEU A 734 -7.70 -8.08 10.73
N TYR A 735 -6.99 -8.76 11.65
CA TYR A 735 -7.59 -9.68 12.62
C TYR A 735 -6.84 -9.68 13.96
N VAL A 736 -7.52 -10.13 15.02
CA VAL A 736 -6.95 -10.26 16.36
C VAL A 736 -6.23 -11.60 16.49
N TYR A 737 -4.99 -11.58 17.01
CA TYR A 737 -4.17 -12.77 17.19
C TYR A 737 -3.52 -12.83 18.58
N GLU A 738 -3.35 -14.03 19.11
CA GLU A 738 -2.65 -14.31 20.37
C GLU A 738 -1.56 -15.36 20.18
N LEU A 739 -0.52 -15.32 21.02
CA LEU A 739 0.49 -16.38 21.10
C LEU A 739 0.00 -17.45 22.09
N ARG A 740 -0.24 -18.67 21.61
CA ARG A 740 -0.63 -19.83 22.42
C ARG A 740 0.28 -21.00 22.08
N ASP A 741 0.89 -21.61 23.09
CA ASP A 741 1.81 -22.76 22.94
C ASP A 741 2.92 -22.53 21.87
N ASP A 742 3.53 -21.34 21.87
CA ASP A 742 4.52 -20.83 20.91
C ASP A 742 4.04 -20.64 19.45
N GLU A 743 2.76 -20.87 19.15
CA GLU A 743 2.14 -20.59 17.85
C GLU A 743 1.21 -19.36 17.89
N TRP A 744 1.15 -18.60 16.80
CA TRP A 744 0.22 -17.47 16.67
C TRP A 744 -1.12 -17.95 16.14
N VAL A 745 -2.18 -17.76 16.93
CA VAL A 745 -3.54 -18.20 16.60
C VAL A 745 -4.43 -16.97 16.44
N ILE A 746 -5.20 -16.91 15.35
CA ILE A 746 -6.25 -15.90 15.17
C ILE A 746 -7.35 -16.19 16.19
N THR A 747 -7.60 -15.26 17.10
CA THR A 747 -8.58 -15.42 18.18
C THR A 747 -9.90 -14.76 17.88
N ASP A 748 -9.89 -13.66 17.11
CA ASP A 748 -11.11 -12.97 16.70
C ASP A 748 -10.97 -12.35 15.29
N LYS A 749 -12.09 -12.26 14.60
CA LYS A 749 -12.24 -11.66 13.26
C LYS A 749 -13.34 -10.60 13.21
N ASP A 750 -14.02 -10.37 14.33
CA ASP A 750 -15.00 -9.30 14.45
C ASP A 750 -14.35 -7.93 14.18
N TRP A 751 -14.94 -7.15 13.28
CA TRP A 751 -14.33 -5.91 12.82
C TRP A 751 -14.35 -4.82 13.89
N GLU A 752 -15.39 -4.78 14.73
CA GLU A 752 -15.48 -3.82 15.83
C GLU A 752 -14.37 -4.09 16.84
N LYS A 753 -14.15 -5.35 17.22
CA LYS A 753 -13.02 -5.73 18.08
C LYS A 753 -11.66 -5.46 17.44
N THR A 754 -11.51 -5.72 16.15
CA THR A 754 -10.25 -5.44 15.45
C THR A 754 -9.97 -3.93 15.44
N ARG A 755 -10.93 -3.12 15.00
CA ARG A 755 -10.88 -1.65 15.07
C ARG A 755 -10.60 -1.18 16.49
N ASP A 756 -11.35 -1.65 17.48
CA ASP A 756 -11.24 -1.17 18.85
C ASP A 756 -9.94 -1.62 19.53
N MET A 757 -9.39 -2.78 19.18
CA MET A 757 -8.05 -3.18 19.62
C MET A 757 -6.95 -2.36 18.95
N LEU A 758 -7.08 -2.02 17.67
CA LEU A 758 -6.14 -1.11 17.00
C LEU A 758 -6.22 0.29 17.62
N VAL A 759 -7.43 0.81 17.82
CA VAL A 759 -7.67 2.09 18.51
C VAL A 759 -7.11 2.05 19.93
N ALA A 760 -7.33 0.98 20.70
CA ALA A 760 -6.76 0.81 22.04
C ALA A 760 -5.23 0.73 22.02
N SER A 761 -4.62 0.09 21.01
CA SER A 761 -3.16 0.07 20.84
C SER A 761 -2.56 1.44 20.54
N MET A 762 -3.37 2.39 20.05
CA MET A 762 -2.99 3.79 19.80
C MET A 762 -3.48 4.75 20.89
N THR A 763 -4.39 4.31 21.77
CA THR A 763 -4.80 5.06 22.97
C THR A 763 -3.57 5.30 23.84
N ASN A 764 -3.35 6.57 24.20
CA ASN A 764 -2.13 7.02 24.87
C ASN A 764 -0.82 6.52 24.20
N MET A 765 -0.81 6.41 22.86
CA MET A 765 0.31 5.93 22.05
C MET A 765 0.77 4.49 22.40
N GLY A 766 -0.13 3.68 22.98
CA GLY A 766 0.14 2.30 23.40
C GLY A 766 0.81 2.17 24.77
N TYR A 767 1.04 3.29 25.47
CA TYR A 767 1.57 3.33 26.84
C TYR A 767 0.44 3.32 27.88
N PRO A 768 0.62 2.67 29.05
CA PRO A 768 -0.39 2.66 30.10
C PRO A 768 -0.66 4.08 30.62
N VAL A 769 -1.92 4.36 30.95
CA VAL A 769 -2.32 5.64 31.56
C VAL A 769 -2.11 5.55 33.07
N ILE A 770 -1.12 6.29 33.58
CA ILE A 770 -0.80 6.37 35.01
C ILE A 770 -1.16 7.78 35.50
N GLU A 771 -1.93 7.87 36.58
CA GLU A 771 -2.40 9.13 37.15
C GLU A 771 -1.93 9.31 38.60
N VAL A 772 -1.55 10.54 38.97
CA VAL A 772 -1.27 10.92 40.35
C VAL A 772 -2.58 11.16 41.09
N HIS A 773 -2.84 10.35 42.11
CA HIS A 773 -4.06 10.41 42.93
C HIS A 773 -3.86 11.05 44.31
N ASP A 774 -2.66 10.93 44.90
CA ASP A 774 -2.33 11.57 46.19
C ASP A 774 -0.80 11.67 46.40
N GLY A 775 -0.27 12.89 46.46
CA GLY A 775 1.12 13.21 46.82
C GLY A 775 1.36 13.46 48.31
N ASP A 776 0.34 13.32 49.17
CA ASP A 776 0.52 13.19 50.63
C ASP A 776 -0.16 11.92 51.14
N TYR A 777 0.04 10.82 50.42
CA TYR A 777 -0.55 9.53 50.78
C TYR A 777 -0.14 9.14 52.20
N ARG A 778 -1.14 8.66 52.95
CA ARG A 778 -1.07 8.34 54.40
C ARG A 778 -0.56 9.47 55.31
N ARG A 779 -0.46 10.72 54.83
CA ARG A 779 0.17 11.87 55.50
C ARG A 779 1.68 11.75 55.74
N ASN A 780 2.34 10.91 54.93
CA ASN A 780 3.77 10.66 55.01
C ASN A 780 4.58 11.33 53.89
N ARG A 781 3.91 12.12 53.01
CA ARG A 781 4.44 12.53 51.70
C ARG A 781 4.85 11.34 50.83
N GLU A 782 4.10 10.24 50.94
CA GLU A 782 4.20 9.09 50.04
C GLU A 782 3.44 9.43 48.75
N LEU A 783 3.92 8.95 47.60
CA LEU A 783 3.26 9.18 46.30
C LEU A 783 2.34 8.02 45.95
N TYR A 784 1.08 8.30 45.64
CA TYR A 784 0.08 7.33 45.21
C TYR A 784 -0.28 7.54 43.75
N LEU A 785 0.15 6.60 42.92
CA LEU A 785 -0.15 6.49 41.51
C LEU A 785 -1.23 5.42 41.31
N VAL A 786 -2.09 5.63 40.32
CA VAL A 786 -3.08 4.64 39.87
C VAL A 786 -2.90 4.41 38.38
N HIS A 787 -2.79 3.16 37.99
CA HIS A 787 -2.95 2.74 36.61
C HIS A 787 -4.44 2.73 36.27
N ALA A 788 -4.85 3.62 35.37
CA ALA A 788 -6.19 3.59 34.79
C ALA A 788 -6.28 2.35 33.86
N TYR A 789 -6.71 1.23 34.44
CA TYR A 789 -6.72 -0.07 33.78
C TYR A 789 -7.77 -0.14 32.66
N GLU A 790 -7.30 -0.04 31.42
CA GLU A 790 -8.12 -0.15 30.20
C GLU A 790 -8.14 -1.59 29.62
N GLY A 791 -8.01 -2.61 30.47
CA GLY A 791 -8.05 -4.03 30.07
C GLY A 791 -6.70 -4.64 29.69
N ARG A 792 -5.59 -3.90 29.79
CA ARG A 792 -4.22 -4.38 29.58
C ARG A 792 -3.42 -4.31 30.87
N GLU A 793 -2.85 -5.43 31.30
CA GLU A 793 -2.02 -5.50 32.50
C GLU A 793 -0.61 -4.93 32.26
N LEU A 794 0.06 -4.51 33.34
CA LEU A 794 1.44 -4.02 33.29
C LEU A 794 2.42 -5.19 33.31
N ASP A 795 3.54 -5.08 32.57
CA ASP A 795 4.72 -5.92 32.85
C ASP A 795 5.24 -5.54 34.24
N ILE A 796 5.03 -6.43 35.22
CA ILE A 796 5.39 -6.19 36.62
C ILE A 796 6.90 -6.00 36.79
N ALA A 797 7.74 -6.72 36.03
CA ALA A 797 9.19 -6.60 36.12
C ALA A 797 9.70 -5.29 35.51
N TYR A 798 8.94 -4.68 34.60
CA TYR A 798 9.20 -3.34 34.09
C TYR A 798 8.65 -2.26 35.03
N ALA A 799 7.40 -2.40 35.50
CA ALA A 799 6.73 -1.47 36.41
C ALA A 799 7.47 -1.32 37.75
N GLU A 800 7.99 -2.42 38.30
CA GLU A 800 8.84 -2.41 39.49
C GLU A 800 10.12 -1.58 39.32
N LYS A 801 10.74 -1.61 38.14
CA LYS A 801 11.93 -0.77 37.85
C LYS A 801 11.56 0.68 37.62
N ALA A 802 10.45 0.93 36.91
CA ALA A 802 9.92 2.29 36.76
C ALA A 802 9.62 2.94 38.12
N LEU A 803 9.06 2.19 39.08
CA LEU A 803 8.83 2.65 40.45
C LEU A 803 10.11 3.06 41.19
N GLN A 804 11.23 2.36 40.97
CA GLN A 804 12.54 2.70 41.54
C GLN A 804 13.06 4.05 40.99
N HIS A 805 12.82 4.30 39.70
CA HIS A 805 13.08 5.60 39.07
C HIS A 805 12.15 6.70 39.62
N VAL A 806 10.84 6.46 39.74
CA VAL A 806 9.90 7.44 40.33
C VAL A 806 10.25 7.77 41.78
N TYR A 807 10.67 6.78 42.58
CA TYR A 807 11.17 7.02 43.95
C TYR A 807 12.40 7.92 43.94
N THR A 808 13.32 7.76 42.99
CA THR A 808 14.50 8.61 42.84
C THR A 808 14.12 10.07 42.53
N LEU A 809 13.02 10.29 41.80
CA LEU A 809 12.49 11.64 41.52
C LEU A 809 11.64 12.23 42.66
N TRP A 810 10.99 11.39 43.48
CA TRP A 810 10.10 11.83 44.56
C TRP A 810 10.79 11.95 45.94
N GLY A 811 11.84 11.14 46.17
CA GLY A 811 12.61 11.05 47.43
C GLY A 811 11.99 10.19 48.53
N ARG A 812 10.78 9.63 48.31
CA ARG A 812 9.97 8.92 49.32
C ARG A 812 9.24 7.72 48.75
N PRO A 813 8.71 6.80 49.59
CA PRO A 813 8.02 5.62 49.09
C PRO A 813 6.91 5.95 48.10
N VAL A 814 6.87 5.15 47.03
CA VAL A 814 5.93 5.30 45.91
C VAL A 814 5.06 4.04 45.85
N HIS A 815 3.78 4.25 45.63
CA HIS A 815 2.77 3.21 45.46
C HIS A 815 2.15 3.32 44.09
N LEU A 816 1.95 2.18 43.41
CA LEU A 816 1.21 2.08 42.16
C LEU A 816 0.11 1.03 42.32
N GLU A 817 -1.14 1.46 42.26
CA GLU A 817 -2.31 0.59 42.15
C GLU A 817 -2.48 0.16 40.68
N THR A 818 -2.60 -1.14 40.42
CA THR A 818 -2.85 -1.73 39.09
C THR A 818 -3.69 -3.00 39.24
N VAL A 819 -4.15 -3.58 38.14
CA VAL A 819 -4.78 -4.91 38.10
C VAL A 819 -3.76 -5.94 37.61
N VAL A 820 -3.76 -7.14 38.20
CA VAL A 820 -2.94 -8.31 37.82
C VAL A 820 -3.77 -9.58 38.02
N ASP A 821 -3.81 -10.47 37.01
CA ASP A 821 -4.69 -11.65 36.98
C ASP A 821 -6.17 -11.31 37.29
N GLY A 822 -6.61 -10.09 36.97
CA GLY A 822 -7.94 -9.57 37.29
C GLY A 822 -8.17 -9.09 38.74
N GLU A 823 -7.20 -9.24 39.63
CA GLU A 823 -7.26 -8.76 41.02
C GLU A 823 -6.54 -7.39 41.17
N PRO A 824 -7.04 -6.45 42.00
CA PRO A 824 -6.35 -5.19 42.25
C PRO A 824 -5.12 -5.42 43.14
N VAL A 825 -3.98 -4.87 42.73
CA VAL A 825 -2.66 -5.05 43.34
C VAL A 825 -2.01 -3.70 43.56
N LEU A 826 -1.47 -3.50 44.76
CA LEU A 826 -0.62 -2.37 45.11
C LEU A 826 0.85 -2.80 45.05
N LEU A 827 1.54 -2.31 44.02
CA LEU A 827 3.00 -2.30 43.97
C LEU A 827 3.51 -1.16 44.85
N THR A 828 4.56 -1.40 45.62
CA THR A 828 5.18 -0.40 46.49
C THR A 828 6.69 -0.52 46.43
N TYR A 829 7.40 0.59 46.29
CA TYR A 829 8.84 0.63 46.52
C TYR A 829 9.14 1.58 47.68
N ASP A 830 9.85 1.08 48.69
CA ASP A 830 10.13 1.80 49.95
C ASP A 830 11.53 2.43 50.02
N GLY A 831 12.31 2.32 48.95
CA GLY A 831 13.72 2.74 48.86
C GLY A 831 14.71 1.59 49.02
N HIS A 832 14.26 0.38 49.36
CA HIS A 832 15.09 -0.82 49.47
C HIS A 832 14.49 -2.00 48.69
N ASP A 833 13.24 -2.36 48.97
CA ASP A 833 12.59 -3.57 48.43
C ASP A 833 11.31 -3.24 47.65
N ASN A 834 11.05 -4.01 46.59
CA ASN A 834 9.75 -4.01 45.91
C ASN A 834 8.77 -4.89 46.73
N ILE A 835 7.62 -4.33 47.09
CA ILE A 835 6.60 -4.97 47.92
C ILE A 835 5.27 -4.99 47.16
N THR A 836 4.85 -6.18 46.77
CA THR A 836 3.58 -6.42 46.06
C THR A 836 2.51 -6.90 47.05
N ARG A 837 1.32 -6.28 47.03
CA ARG A 837 0.19 -6.66 47.90
C ARG A 837 -1.12 -6.65 47.12
N VAL A 838 -1.88 -7.74 47.19
CA VAL A 838 -3.27 -7.76 46.73
C VAL A 838 -4.12 -6.86 47.63
N LEU A 839 -4.99 -6.05 47.02
CA LEU A 839 -5.97 -5.21 47.69
C LEU A 839 -7.29 -6.00 47.82
N ASN A 840 -7.75 -6.20 49.07
CA ASN A 840 -9.01 -6.90 49.39
C ASN A 840 -10.13 -5.92 49.73
#